data_AF-A0A1L8MEZ4-F1
#
_entry.id   AF-A0A1L8MEZ4-F1
#
_cell.length_a   1.000
_cell.length_b   1.000
_cell.length_c   1.000
_cell.angle_alpha   90.00
_cell.angle_beta   90.00
_cell.angle_gamma   90.00
#
_symmetry.space_group_name_H-M   'P 1'
#
loop_
_entity.id
_entity.type
_entity.pdbx_description
1 polymer ?
#
loop_
_entity_poly.entity_id
_entity_poly.type
_entity_poly.pdbx_seq_one_letter_code
_entity_poly.pdbx_strand_id
1 'polypeptide(L)'
;MARSIRLGTISVVALTLAACGGGGSDSAGPANGGSSSVSSSTIIKNAKDYDVSRLNTAAKTIANAQYKGKTTDAQVDLTLAQQAFNLLFNDSVMTLPELAEQDFTDDVINGAIKKTYTCDQGGSVAYDGKVSDSSTGIIAMNYQNCWLYSNGAAISGSTAIAIESVSENAVKYSLFIDKLTWTYEGTPYTLSGVVSVDEGFNQTNGSYEADTSQHVALTIGSEQYKLEGNFNISEYSYDSVNHAEVDFYVGSKGKLVIEADSPEYFSPYMYRGEVIIAGNKTSSFLFEDGFIRYLEDSDNDGNYDIGTFLVDADDLISGNLAGRNLVAIADMSAPPIVNAPGFYPDEIVNTTTPITVSGGYYYDSDTEDEDLSVSYRWYLNGNLVEDVVGDTFPAYRAVFNDVLEVSMVISDSANTVESDRTSIVLSDAPAEVVLENLPEAVSPGEYVEFKASVSDPDLGDNQGAPTLVSAPSGATINDEGVINWQVPTSQLFKTQLYAFGFSTGLDGAEVVKTHVSVTNHDVQELARSGVEVPKLNNSMVVGDFDHDGDNEVLSTDSANRVFLLSYQNGIYNQTWMYPYLLEQGGTIKQVLSTDFDNDDYPDIIVISENSVSVITDIDVPATTLFTTDNYIHSAVLGDIDNDGDDELAYLYSSYAYGETNQIAVVDLSSPESPLFTFTAEETDEIALGNVDNDTHLELVTNSGLVYDLETGENQWFLGAGFSSSHIAVADINGDGIDEIVGADSWSYIYVYSAQNKSQITSIENFNTCDISAGRLTVDSNPVLLVGDCQWGNIHAMKLSNNSLTSVFSIDMVDHGSASLTLGDADNDGLNELLWGTGTTHSGEDLLVTADVTATSATIKTAATTHQLDSFNAAGWADLYPGDERAVFFVPSTGSGYDGSKVLLMEKTGNYITSEEVSSNWDNSGIAVTTDYNNDGAGDLFLPTAQTYDGAFAAMRLNDFSIQYEITGSYSNDVSVIKAFDFNNDGFDDAVYVDGRTLKAVDVKNQVMLATYTMPQYFRDFDIVAMNGSVYVALSLGDEITELLTPTTSGFSILASTDTSCTRLTFINADSDAATELACYNDQNQSLVLFDVTDTSLTKTSDVRINTTIIDMVANPMTSANQTLIVTSANDDDYLEYYGVSELSEMTAEGISIWKSPSLIGSARKYSLHTRKSSEGNLEVLMATTRAMYWLGRAE
;
A
#
# COMPACT_ATOMS: atom_id res chain seq x y z
N MET A 1 26.65 -51.24 7.65
CA MET A 1 27.47 -51.64 8.80
C MET A 1 28.92 -51.63 8.37
N ALA A 2 29.62 -50.54 8.68
CA ALA A 2 31.04 -50.38 8.41
C ALA A 2 31.85 -51.26 9.37
N ARG A 3 32.72 -52.12 8.84
CA ARG A 3 33.47 -53.13 9.61
C ARG A 3 34.89 -52.62 9.86
N SER A 4 35.04 -51.76 10.86
CA SER A 4 36.36 -51.39 11.38
C SER A 4 36.95 -52.54 12.20
N ILE A 5 38.22 -52.44 12.63
CA ILE A 5 38.89 -53.44 13.52
C ILE A 5 38.05 -53.79 14.77
N ARG A 6 37.10 -52.93 15.10
CA ARG A 6 36.25 -52.94 16.28
C ARG A 6 35.05 -53.88 16.18
N LEU A 7 34.46 -54.05 15.00
CA LEU A 7 33.18 -54.75 14.80
C LEU A 7 33.41 -56.02 13.97
N GLY A 8 34.13 -57.00 14.52
CA GLY A 8 34.40 -58.28 13.84
C GLY A 8 33.15 -59.14 13.60
N THR A 9 32.06 -58.60 13.06
CA THR A 9 30.78 -59.26 12.85
C THR A 9 30.90 -60.38 11.82
N ILE A 10 30.49 -61.58 12.23
CA ILE A 10 30.22 -62.73 11.36
C ILE A 10 28.73 -63.01 11.48
N SER A 11 28.01 -63.05 10.35
CA SER A 11 26.61 -63.50 10.32
C SER A 11 26.55 -64.99 10.65
N VAL A 12 26.32 -65.34 11.92
CA VAL A 12 26.03 -66.72 12.32
C VAL A 12 24.59 -67.02 11.89
N VAL A 13 24.42 -67.62 10.71
CA VAL A 13 23.10 -68.03 10.20
C VAL A 13 22.49 -69.02 11.19
N ALA A 14 21.28 -68.71 11.67
CA ALA A 14 20.52 -69.54 12.59
C ALA A 14 20.26 -70.93 12.01
N LEU A 15 20.94 -71.94 12.57
CA LEU A 15 20.82 -73.35 12.21
C LEU A 15 19.48 -73.92 12.70
N THR A 16 18.44 -73.91 11.87
CA THR A 16 17.18 -74.60 12.17
C THR A 16 17.06 -75.92 11.40
N LEU A 17 17.51 -77.02 12.00
CA LEU A 17 17.18 -78.39 11.55
C LEU A 17 16.17 -79.01 12.51
N ALA A 18 14.93 -79.18 12.06
CA ALA A 18 13.89 -79.90 12.78
C ALA A 18 13.42 -81.12 11.97
N ALA A 19 13.87 -82.33 12.31
CA ALA A 19 13.09 -83.57 12.16
C ALA A 19 13.69 -84.78 12.91
N CYS A 20 12.92 -85.28 13.87
CA CYS A 20 12.68 -86.69 14.23
C CYS A 20 13.85 -87.69 14.41
N GLY A 21 14.16 -87.97 15.69
CA GLY A 21 13.89 -89.30 16.26
C GLY A 21 15.06 -90.28 16.44
N GLY A 22 15.27 -90.70 17.70
CA GLY A 22 15.84 -92.02 18.04
C GLY A 22 17.05 -91.98 18.98
N GLY A 23 16.84 -92.35 20.25
CA GLY A 23 17.90 -92.44 21.26
C GLY A 23 18.78 -93.69 21.17
N GLY A 24 19.85 -93.70 21.97
CA GLY A 24 20.63 -94.90 22.28
C GLY A 24 22.10 -94.69 22.65
N SER A 25 22.36 -94.59 23.97
CA SER A 25 23.53 -95.05 24.74
C SER A 25 24.97 -94.63 24.37
N ASP A 26 25.55 -93.83 25.27
CA ASP A 26 26.80 -94.00 26.00
C ASP A 26 27.87 -94.98 25.48
N SER A 27 29.06 -94.41 25.24
CA SER A 27 30.29 -94.61 26.01
C SER A 27 31.51 -94.96 25.16
N ALA A 28 32.52 -94.08 25.23
CA ALA A 28 33.86 -94.40 25.72
C ALA A 28 34.84 -93.32 25.23
N GLY A 29 35.34 -92.51 26.17
CA GLY A 29 36.67 -91.94 26.01
C GLY A 29 37.70 -93.06 26.00
N PRO A 30 38.62 -93.03 25.04
CA PRO A 30 40.04 -93.01 25.37
C PRO A 30 40.74 -92.01 24.44
N ALA A 31 42.00 -91.61 24.58
CA ALA A 31 42.99 -91.69 25.63
C ALA A 31 44.11 -90.74 25.17
N ASN A 32 44.86 -90.24 26.15
CA ASN A 32 46.15 -89.56 25.96
C ASN A 32 47.01 -90.14 24.83
N GLY A 33 47.56 -89.24 24.01
CA GLY A 33 48.67 -89.56 23.11
C GLY A 33 49.26 -88.35 22.39
N GLY A 34 50.22 -87.67 23.03
CA GLY A 34 51.34 -87.05 22.30
C GLY A 34 51.68 -85.60 22.63
N SER A 35 52.59 -85.38 23.59
CA SER A 35 53.27 -84.10 23.81
C SER A 35 54.34 -83.85 22.74
N SER A 36 54.20 -82.73 22.01
CA SER A 36 55.31 -81.98 21.40
C SER A 36 54.95 -80.49 21.45
N SER A 37 55.93 -79.60 21.64
CA SER A 37 55.68 -78.16 21.77
C SER A 37 55.27 -77.58 20.41
N VAL A 38 53.96 -77.53 20.16
CA VAL A 38 53.40 -77.03 18.91
C VAL A 38 53.50 -75.50 18.87
N SER A 39 53.96 -74.95 17.73
CA SER A 39 54.09 -73.49 17.55
C SER A 39 52.73 -72.79 17.56
N SER A 40 52.67 -71.52 17.98
CA SER A 40 51.41 -70.76 18.03
C SER A 40 50.69 -70.70 16.68
N SER A 41 51.40 -70.53 15.57
CA SER A 41 50.82 -70.55 14.21
C SER A 41 50.19 -71.92 13.88
N THR A 42 50.86 -73.01 14.27
CA THR A 42 50.32 -74.37 14.07
C THR A 42 49.10 -74.63 14.96
N ILE A 43 49.03 -74.02 16.14
CA ILE A 43 47.87 -74.08 17.04
C ILE A 43 46.65 -73.41 16.36
N ILE A 44 46.80 -72.21 15.80
CA ILE A 44 45.69 -71.52 15.09
C ILE A 44 45.25 -72.29 13.84
N LYS A 45 46.20 -72.77 13.01
CA LYS A 45 45.87 -73.52 11.78
C LYS A 45 45.17 -74.86 12.02
N ASN A 46 45.34 -75.44 13.21
CA ASN A 46 44.68 -76.69 13.61
C ASN A 46 43.75 -76.46 14.81
N ALA A 47 43.04 -75.33 14.82
CA ALA A 47 42.31 -74.86 16.00
C ALA A 47 41.30 -75.88 16.57
N LYS A 48 40.68 -76.72 15.73
CA LYS A 48 39.74 -77.77 16.15
C LYS A 48 40.26 -78.78 17.17
N ASP A 49 41.58 -78.84 17.36
CA ASP A 49 42.26 -79.77 18.28
C ASP A 49 42.68 -79.10 19.59
N TYR A 50 42.36 -77.81 19.79
CA TYR A 50 42.73 -77.00 20.96
C TYR A 50 41.52 -76.27 21.55
N ASP A 51 41.58 -75.92 22.84
CA ASP A 51 40.57 -75.10 23.50
C ASP A 51 40.80 -73.58 23.29
N VAL A 52 39.77 -72.78 23.58
CA VAL A 52 39.76 -71.32 23.42
C VAL A 52 40.89 -70.64 24.20
N SER A 53 41.19 -71.11 25.41
CA SER A 53 42.26 -70.54 26.25
C SER A 53 43.64 -70.70 25.60
N ARG A 54 43.90 -71.87 25.03
CA ARG A 54 45.15 -72.15 24.32
C ARG A 54 45.25 -71.34 23.03
N LEU A 55 44.15 -71.16 22.31
CA LEU A 55 44.06 -70.32 21.11
C LEU A 55 44.32 -68.84 21.43
N ASN A 56 43.71 -68.31 22.50
CA ASN A 56 43.90 -66.94 22.95
C ASN A 56 45.37 -66.66 23.30
N THR A 57 46.00 -67.57 24.06
CA THR A 57 47.43 -67.47 24.40
C THR A 57 48.30 -67.50 23.14
N ALA A 58 47.98 -68.37 22.16
CA ALA A 58 48.71 -68.48 20.92
C ALA A 58 48.60 -67.19 20.08
N ALA A 59 47.39 -66.67 19.90
CA ALA A 59 47.11 -65.45 19.15
C ALA A 59 47.81 -64.21 19.75
N LYS A 60 47.70 -64.00 21.08
CA LYS A 60 48.41 -62.91 21.78
C LYS A 60 49.92 -63.00 21.62
N THR A 61 50.47 -64.22 21.68
CA THR A 61 51.90 -64.45 21.45
C THR A 61 52.31 -64.05 20.03
N ILE A 62 51.46 -64.30 19.02
CA ILE A 62 51.73 -63.93 17.62
C ILE A 62 51.65 -62.41 17.43
N ALA A 63 50.62 -61.74 17.97
CA ALA A 63 50.51 -60.28 17.91
C ALA A 63 51.72 -59.58 18.54
N ASN A 64 52.11 -60.00 19.75
CA ASN A 64 53.30 -59.47 20.42
C ASN A 64 54.60 -59.77 19.67
N ALA A 65 54.66 -60.91 18.97
CA ALA A 65 55.79 -61.25 18.12
C ALA A 65 55.82 -60.43 16.81
N GLN A 66 54.66 -60.03 16.26
CA GLN A 66 54.57 -59.20 15.06
C GLN A 66 54.97 -57.75 15.35
N TYR A 67 54.56 -57.19 16.49
CA TYR A 67 54.89 -55.82 16.86
C TYR A 67 56.38 -55.69 17.26
N LYS A 68 57.07 -54.72 16.68
CA LYS A 68 58.50 -54.40 16.90
C LYS A 68 58.73 -52.90 17.12
N GLY A 69 57.66 -52.11 17.17
CA GLY A 69 57.70 -50.68 17.40
C GLY A 69 58.04 -50.27 18.84
N LYS A 70 58.08 -48.95 19.09
CA LYS A 70 58.31 -48.39 20.42
C LYS A 70 57.18 -48.76 21.39
N THR A 71 57.53 -48.91 22.67
CA THR A 71 56.59 -49.21 23.76
C THR A 71 56.65 -48.21 24.92
N THR A 72 57.50 -47.18 24.81
CA THR A 72 57.53 -46.03 25.73
C THR A 72 56.45 -45.03 25.36
N ASP A 73 55.99 -44.23 26.30
CA ASP A 73 54.96 -43.22 26.06
C ASP A 73 55.36 -42.26 24.93
N ALA A 74 54.40 -41.95 24.06
CA ALA A 74 54.59 -41.09 22.89
C ALA A 74 54.60 -39.62 23.29
N GLN A 75 55.28 -38.79 22.50
CA GLN A 75 55.15 -37.33 22.60
C GLN A 75 53.83 -36.91 21.98
N VAL A 76 52.88 -36.46 22.80
CA VAL A 76 51.56 -36.04 22.33
C VAL A 76 51.68 -34.67 21.65
N ASP A 77 51.04 -34.52 20.50
CA ASP A 77 50.80 -33.25 19.82
C ASP A 77 49.49 -33.37 19.06
N LEU A 78 48.93 -32.24 18.60
CA LEU A 78 47.64 -32.21 17.91
C LEU A 78 47.59 -33.15 16.69
N THR A 79 48.72 -33.32 15.98
CA THR A 79 48.78 -34.21 14.80
C THR A 79 48.77 -35.69 15.17
N LEU A 80 49.45 -36.05 16.26
CA LEU A 80 49.43 -37.42 16.79
C LEU A 80 48.08 -37.75 17.42
N ALA A 81 47.47 -36.78 18.11
CA ALA A 81 46.13 -36.88 18.66
C ALA A 81 45.09 -37.12 17.54
N GLN A 82 45.15 -36.32 16.47
CA GLN A 82 44.35 -36.50 15.26
C GLN A 82 44.58 -37.87 14.61
N GLN A 83 45.83 -38.31 14.48
CA GLN A 83 46.17 -39.62 13.90
C GLN A 83 45.60 -40.77 14.73
N ALA A 84 45.73 -40.70 16.05
CA ALA A 84 45.21 -41.70 16.96
C ALA A 84 43.68 -41.74 16.93
N PHE A 85 43.03 -40.58 16.94
CA PHE A 85 41.59 -40.44 16.80
C PHE A 85 41.11 -41.04 15.47
N ASN A 86 41.74 -40.70 14.35
CA ASN A 86 41.35 -41.21 13.04
C ASN A 86 41.52 -42.74 12.90
N LEU A 87 42.60 -43.33 13.43
CA LEU A 87 42.80 -44.78 13.34
C LEU A 87 41.86 -45.58 14.23
N LEU A 88 41.38 -44.95 15.29
CA LEU A 88 40.45 -45.53 16.22
C LEU A 88 39.03 -45.23 15.75
N PHE A 89 38.58 -43.99 15.78
CA PHE A 89 37.17 -43.61 15.69
C PHE A 89 36.64 -43.23 14.29
N ASN A 90 37.49 -43.26 13.25
CA ASN A 90 37.08 -42.93 11.87
C ASN A 90 37.16 -44.14 10.93
N ASP A 91 36.02 -44.55 10.38
CA ASP A 91 35.89 -45.72 9.51
C ASP A 91 36.57 -45.57 8.14
N SER A 92 36.86 -44.34 7.71
CA SER A 92 37.47 -44.04 6.41
C SER A 92 38.96 -44.41 6.34
N VAL A 93 39.62 -44.60 7.48
CA VAL A 93 41.07 -44.80 7.56
C VAL A 93 41.44 -46.29 7.66
N MET A 94 40.55 -47.14 8.18
CA MET A 94 40.85 -48.56 8.40
C MET A 94 39.62 -49.47 8.35
N THR A 95 39.39 -50.13 7.21
CA THR A 95 38.32 -51.13 7.05
C THR A 95 38.91 -52.55 7.05
N LEU A 96 38.42 -53.44 7.91
CA LEU A 96 38.78 -54.85 7.88
C LEU A 96 38.00 -55.58 6.78
N PRO A 97 38.67 -56.42 5.96
CA PRO A 97 37.95 -57.32 5.08
C PRO A 97 37.12 -58.33 5.88
N GLU A 98 35.91 -58.60 5.40
CA GLU A 98 35.04 -59.66 5.88
C GLU A 98 35.69 -61.03 5.70
N LEU A 99 35.59 -61.88 6.73
CA LEU A 99 36.36 -63.13 6.81
C LEU A 99 35.52 -64.39 6.55
N ALA A 100 34.19 -64.36 6.61
CA ALA A 100 33.37 -65.57 6.42
C ALA A 100 31.90 -65.28 6.04
N GLU A 101 31.53 -65.52 4.78
CA GLU A 101 30.12 -65.47 4.30
C GLU A 101 29.58 -66.82 3.82
N GLN A 102 30.42 -67.84 3.67
CA GLN A 102 30.00 -69.10 3.07
C GLN A 102 29.16 -69.91 4.06
N ASP A 103 27.88 -70.12 3.72
CA ASP A 103 27.02 -71.04 4.46
C ASP A 103 27.57 -72.46 4.33
N PHE A 104 28.14 -72.93 5.43
CA PHE A 104 28.79 -74.24 5.50
C PHE A 104 27.93 -75.28 6.22
N THR A 105 26.70 -74.91 6.60
CA THR A 105 25.76 -75.70 7.39
C THR A 105 25.55 -77.10 6.84
N ASP A 106 25.23 -77.19 5.55
CA ASP A 106 24.91 -78.44 4.86
C ASP A 106 26.14 -79.36 4.68
N ASP A 107 27.34 -78.83 4.90
CA ASP A 107 28.62 -79.53 4.77
C ASP A 107 29.19 -80.02 6.11
N VAL A 108 28.49 -79.76 7.22
CA VAL A 108 28.82 -80.33 8.53
C VAL A 108 28.32 -81.77 8.60
N ILE A 109 29.23 -82.73 8.52
CA ILE A 109 28.90 -84.16 8.57
C ILE A 109 29.36 -84.73 9.92
N ASN A 110 28.42 -85.24 10.72
CA ASN A 110 28.66 -85.78 12.06
C ASN A 110 29.42 -84.80 12.99
N GLY A 111 29.06 -83.52 12.93
CA GLY A 111 29.66 -82.46 13.77
C GLY A 111 31.08 -82.03 13.38
N ALA A 112 31.56 -82.41 12.19
CA ALA A 112 32.84 -81.97 11.65
C ALA A 112 32.70 -81.33 10.27
N ILE A 113 33.49 -80.28 10.02
CA ILE A 113 33.61 -79.63 8.71
C ILE A 113 35.03 -79.75 8.19
N LYS A 114 35.16 -80.18 6.93
CA LYS A 114 36.43 -80.15 6.19
C LYS A 114 36.18 -79.94 4.71
N LYS A 115 36.12 -78.67 4.29
CA LYS A 115 35.79 -78.31 2.91
C LYS A 115 36.51 -77.03 2.47
N THR A 116 36.78 -76.94 1.18
CA THR A 116 37.32 -75.73 0.55
C THR A 116 36.25 -75.13 -0.34
N TYR A 117 35.97 -73.85 -0.14
CA TYR A 117 35.05 -73.06 -0.96
C TYR A 117 35.86 -72.11 -1.83
N THR A 118 35.37 -71.88 -3.04
CA THR A 118 35.83 -70.79 -3.91
C THR A 118 35.20 -69.49 -3.45
N CYS A 119 35.98 -68.42 -3.40
CA CYS A 119 35.46 -67.10 -3.05
C CYS A 119 34.87 -66.42 -4.29
N ASP A 120 33.85 -65.57 -4.12
CA ASP A 120 32.96 -65.15 -5.22
C ASP A 120 33.67 -64.42 -6.36
N GLN A 121 34.70 -63.61 -6.05
CA GLN A 121 35.48 -62.85 -7.01
C GLN A 121 36.82 -63.53 -7.37
N GLY A 122 37.22 -64.59 -6.65
CA GLY A 122 38.41 -65.38 -6.95
C GLY A 122 39.16 -65.90 -5.71
N GLY A 123 40.01 -66.90 -5.91
CA GLY A 123 40.74 -67.58 -4.81
C GLY A 123 39.88 -68.58 -4.05
N SER A 124 40.32 -68.97 -2.85
CA SER A 124 39.62 -69.98 -2.05
C SER A 124 39.85 -69.84 -0.55
N VAL A 125 38.91 -70.34 0.24
CA VAL A 125 39.03 -70.50 1.70
C VAL A 125 38.79 -71.96 2.08
N ALA A 126 39.68 -72.52 2.88
CA ALA A 126 39.54 -73.87 3.42
C ALA A 126 39.11 -73.84 4.89
N TYR A 127 38.03 -74.54 5.20
CA TYR A 127 37.48 -74.73 6.53
C TYR A 127 37.85 -76.12 7.07
N ASP A 128 38.34 -76.18 8.31
CA ASP A 128 38.62 -77.43 9.03
C ASP A 128 38.25 -77.24 10.52
N GLY A 129 37.16 -77.86 10.96
CA GLY A 129 36.50 -77.52 12.23
C GLY A 129 35.64 -78.63 12.83
N LYS A 130 35.22 -78.42 14.08
CA LYS A 130 34.18 -79.21 14.77
C LYS A 130 33.09 -78.28 15.26
N VAL A 131 31.84 -78.59 14.95
CA VAL A 131 30.65 -77.82 15.30
C VAL A 131 29.64 -78.75 15.94
N SER A 132 29.09 -78.35 17.09
CA SER A 132 28.05 -79.09 17.82
C SER A 132 26.66 -78.83 17.24
N ASP A 133 25.69 -79.65 17.62
CA ASP A 133 24.28 -79.47 17.24
C ASP A 133 23.68 -78.14 17.75
N SER A 134 24.31 -77.50 18.74
CA SER A 134 23.94 -76.17 19.25
C SER A 134 24.68 -75.02 18.57
N SER A 135 25.27 -75.24 17.39
CA SER A 135 26.00 -74.23 16.60
C SER A 135 27.27 -73.69 17.27
N THR A 136 27.75 -74.30 18.35
CA THR A 136 28.99 -73.92 19.03
C THR A 136 30.14 -74.81 18.55
N GLY A 137 31.33 -74.27 18.41
CA GLY A 137 32.42 -75.01 17.79
C GLY A 137 33.66 -74.19 17.50
N ILE A 138 34.71 -74.87 17.05
CA ILE A 138 35.97 -74.24 16.65
C ILE A 138 36.28 -74.62 15.22
N ILE A 139 36.50 -73.60 14.39
CA ILE A 139 36.70 -73.74 12.95
C ILE A 139 37.96 -72.98 12.55
N ALA A 140 38.94 -73.69 11.98
CA ALA A 140 40.10 -73.07 11.37
C ALA A 140 39.79 -72.73 9.91
N MET A 141 40.19 -71.52 9.50
CA MET A 141 39.98 -70.97 8.16
C MET A 141 41.34 -70.59 7.54
N ASN A 142 41.60 -71.07 6.33
CA ASN A 142 42.84 -70.77 5.60
C ASN A 142 42.52 -70.19 4.22
N TYR A 143 42.84 -68.91 4.04
CA TYR A 143 42.56 -68.12 2.85
C TYR A 143 43.75 -68.14 1.91
N GLN A 144 43.46 -68.40 0.63
CA GLN A 144 44.40 -68.37 -0.47
C GLN A 144 43.88 -67.36 -1.50
N ASN A 145 44.35 -66.12 -1.39
CA ASN A 145 43.95 -65.00 -2.25
C ASN A 145 42.43 -64.89 -2.42
N CYS A 146 41.70 -65.10 -1.33
CA CYS A 146 40.24 -65.16 -1.31
C CYS A 146 39.66 -63.76 -1.46
N TRP A 147 38.84 -63.54 -2.49
CA TRP A 147 38.17 -62.28 -2.76
C TRP A 147 36.66 -62.48 -2.72
N LEU A 148 36.00 -61.93 -1.69
CA LEU A 148 34.55 -61.95 -1.49
C LEU A 148 33.92 -60.71 -2.12
N TYR A 149 32.62 -60.76 -2.44
CA TYR A 149 31.90 -59.62 -3.05
C TYR A 149 31.85 -58.38 -2.15
N SER A 150 31.70 -58.59 -0.84
CA SER A 150 31.70 -57.56 0.20
C SER A 150 33.07 -56.94 0.47
N ASN A 151 34.15 -57.56 -0.02
CA ASN A 151 35.52 -57.10 0.19
C ASN A 151 36.06 -56.31 -1.01
N GLY A 152 36.60 -55.12 -0.72
CA GLY A 152 37.37 -54.35 -1.70
C GLY A 152 38.77 -54.91 -2.03
N ALA A 153 39.21 -55.98 -1.35
CA ALA A 153 40.54 -56.57 -1.51
C ALA A 153 40.56 -58.10 -1.31
N ALA A 154 41.50 -58.78 -1.97
CA ALA A 154 41.74 -60.21 -1.77
C ALA A 154 42.58 -60.45 -0.50
N ILE A 155 42.14 -61.41 0.33
CA ILE A 155 42.80 -61.77 1.60
C ILE A 155 43.56 -63.09 1.49
N SER A 156 44.72 -63.16 2.15
CA SER A 156 45.51 -64.38 2.30
C SER A 156 45.98 -64.53 3.73
N GLY A 157 45.90 -65.73 4.29
CA GLY A 157 46.25 -65.94 5.68
C GLY A 157 45.55 -67.10 6.35
N SER A 158 45.75 -67.23 7.65
CA SER A 158 45.04 -68.23 8.45
C SER A 158 44.43 -67.58 9.69
N THR A 159 43.18 -67.92 9.95
CA THR A 159 42.43 -67.53 11.13
C THR A 159 41.73 -68.75 11.73
N ALA A 160 41.18 -68.60 12.92
CA ALA A 160 40.27 -69.56 13.51
C ALA A 160 39.18 -68.81 14.28
N ILE A 161 37.96 -69.31 14.23
CA ILE A 161 36.86 -68.83 15.06
C ILE A 161 36.51 -69.89 16.10
N ALA A 162 36.34 -69.44 17.35
CA ALA A 162 35.67 -70.22 18.38
C ALA A 162 34.33 -69.55 18.68
N ILE A 163 33.24 -70.26 18.41
CA ILE A 163 31.88 -69.86 18.77
C ILE A 163 31.59 -70.48 20.14
N GLU A 164 31.53 -69.63 21.16
CA GLU A 164 31.47 -70.04 22.58
C GLU A 164 30.02 -70.26 23.03
N SER A 165 29.09 -69.39 22.61
CA SER A 165 27.66 -69.55 22.85
C SER A 165 26.84 -68.84 21.78
N VAL A 166 25.69 -69.43 21.42
CA VAL A 166 24.71 -68.85 20.49
C VAL A 166 23.31 -68.99 21.11
N SER A 167 22.53 -67.91 21.09
CA SER A 167 21.12 -67.88 21.49
C SER A 167 20.33 -66.97 20.53
N GLU A 168 19.00 -66.90 20.68
CA GLU A 168 18.16 -66.05 19.82
C GLU A 168 18.55 -64.56 19.87
N ASN A 169 19.07 -64.07 21.00
CA ASN A 169 19.30 -62.64 21.23
C ASN A 169 20.72 -62.29 21.70
N ALA A 170 21.65 -63.25 21.69
CA ALA A 170 23.03 -63.02 22.11
C ALA A 170 23.98 -64.09 21.54
N VAL A 171 25.19 -63.67 21.20
CA VAL A 171 26.27 -64.55 20.71
C VAL A 171 27.62 -64.13 21.31
N LYS A 172 28.43 -65.12 21.63
CA LYS A 172 29.80 -64.92 22.13
C LYS A 172 30.77 -65.71 21.27
N TYR A 173 31.76 -65.03 20.71
CA TYR A 173 32.78 -65.66 19.88
C TYR A 173 34.12 -64.96 19.96
N SER A 174 35.18 -65.72 19.65
CA SER A 174 36.54 -65.23 19.58
C SER A 174 37.16 -65.57 18.23
N LEU A 175 37.69 -64.56 17.54
CA LEU A 175 38.44 -64.69 16.30
C LEU A 175 39.94 -64.62 16.59
N PHE A 176 40.65 -65.69 16.25
CA PHE A 176 42.09 -65.83 16.39
C PHE A 176 42.77 -65.72 15.03
N ILE A 177 43.70 -64.79 14.89
CA ILE A 177 44.33 -64.45 13.63
C ILE A 177 45.82 -64.79 13.72
N ASP A 178 46.28 -65.77 12.93
CA ASP A 178 47.71 -66.11 12.84
C ASP A 178 48.43 -65.03 12.05
N LYS A 179 48.04 -64.88 10.79
CA LYS A 179 48.53 -63.82 9.93
C LYS A 179 47.53 -63.66 8.80
N LEU A 180 46.88 -62.52 8.74
CA LEU A 180 46.02 -62.13 7.64
C LEU A 180 46.68 -60.98 6.88
N THR A 181 46.66 -61.05 5.55
CA THR A 181 47.29 -60.07 4.67
C THR A 181 46.37 -59.69 3.53
N TRP A 182 46.33 -58.40 3.21
CA TRP A 182 45.60 -57.85 2.07
C TRP A 182 46.30 -56.58 1.55
N THR A 183 45.86 -56.05 0.42
CA THR A 183 46.35 -54.79 -0.13
C THR A 183 45.17 -53.93 -0.52
N TYR A 184 45.14 -52.69 -0.01
CA TYR A 184 44.08 -51.72 -0.29
C TYR A 184 44.75 -50.44 -0.82
N GLU A 185 44.28 -49.96 -1.97
CA GLU A 185 44.85 -48.81 -2.70
C GLU A 185 46.40 -48.84 -2.84
N GLY A 186 46.96 -50.02 -3.09
CA GLY A 186 48.41 -50.21 -3.24
C GLY A 186 49.21 -50.28 -1.94
N THR A 187 48.58 -50.09 -0.77
CA THR A 187 49.21 -50.21 0.55
C THR A 187 49.02 -51.62 1.12
N PRO A 188 50.10 -52.32 1.52
CA PRO A 188 49.99 -53.65 2.11
C PRO A 188 49.58 -53.58 3.59
N TYR A 189 48.66 -54.46 3.98
CA TYR A 189 48.16 -54.62 5.35
C TYR A 189 48.50 -56.00 5.89
N THR A 190 48.87 -56.09 7.17
CA THR A 190 49.06 -57.36 7.89
C THR A 190 48.48 -57.30 9.29
N LEU A 191 47.61 -58.25 9.63
CA LEU A 191 46.96 -58.35 10.94
C LEU A 191 47.26 -59.70 11.62
N SER A 192 47.52 -59.68 12.92
CA SER A 192 47.52 -60.86 13.78
C SER A 192 47.03 -60.53 15.19
N GLY A 193 46.59 -61.55 15.93
CA GLY A 193 46.11 -61.40 17.30
C GLY A 193 44.73 -61.99 17.52
N VAL A 194 44.03 -61.48 18.52
CA VAL A 194 42.70 -61.95 18.91
C VAL A 194 41.74 -60.78 19.07
N VAL A 195 40.52 -61.00 18.57
CA VAL A 195 39.35 -60.16 18.83
C VAL A 195 38.28 -61.07 19.44
N SER A 196 37.79 -60.70 20.61
CA SER A 196 36.70 -61.40 21.30
C SER A 196 35.49 -60.47 21.37
N VAL A 197 34.32 -61.01 21.05
CA VAL A 197 33.05 -60.27 21.01
C VAL A 197 32.03 -61.00 21.88
N ASP A 198 31.37 -60.25 22.76
CA ASP A 198 30.22 -60.66 23.54
C ASP A 198 29.10 -59.65 23.22
N GLU A 199 28.16 -60.06 22.36
CA GLU A 199 27.09 -59.19 21.89
C GLU A 199 25.73 -59.77 22.26
N GLY A 200 24.81 -58.90 22.69
CA GLY A 200 23.48 -59.33 23.06
C GLY A 200 22.52 -58.20 23.40
N PHE A 201 21.24 -58.54 23.35
CA PHE A 201 20.18 -57.61 23.72
C PHE A 201 20.07 -57.49 25.25
N ASN A 202 20.35 -56.30 25.77
CA ASN A 202 20.19 -55.99 27.18
C ASN A 202 18.73 -55.55 27.44
N GLN A 203 17.93 -56.46 27.99
CA GLN A 203 16.50 -56.22 28.26
C GLN A 203 16.23 -55.08 29.27
N THR A 204 17.24 -54.62 30.01
CA THR A 204 17.07 -53.61 31.08
C THR A 204 17.05 -52.19 30.52
N ASN A 205 17.89 -51.90 29.53
CA ASN A 205 17.96 -50.59 28.87
C ASN A 205 17.38 -50.62 27.44
N GLY A 206 16.92 -51.78 26.97
CA GLY A 206 16.24 -51.91 25.68
C GLY A 206 17.18 -51.75 24.47
N SER A 207 18.49 -51.90 24.69
CA SER A 207 19.52 -51.69 23.67
C SER A 207 20.29 -52.98 23.37
N TYR A 208 20.85 -53.03 22.16
CA TYR A 208 21.80 -54.08 21.80
C TYR A 208 23.20 -53.57 22.12
N GLU A 209 23.97 -54.36 22.89
CA GLU A 209 25.30 -53.97 23.36
C GLU A 209 26.32 -55.00 22.89
N ALA A 210 27.49 -54.51 22.49
CA ALA A 210 28.63 -55.32 22.11
C ALA A 210 29.86 -54.93 22.93
N ASP A 211 30.29 -55.85 23.80
CA ASP A 211 31.57 -55.76 24.50
C ASP A 211 32.65 -56.44 23.66
N THR A 212 33.65 -55.67 23.25
CA THR A 212 34.77 -56.19 22.45
C THR A 212 36.08 -56.07 23.22
N SER A 213 36.85 -57.16 23.23
CA SER A 213 38.20 -57.18 23.80
C SER A 213 39.20 -57.51 22.71
N GLN A 214 40.22 -56.68 22.57
CA GLN A 214 41.16 -56.76 21.46
C GLN A 214 42.60 -56.82 21.94
N HIS A 215 43.36 -57.73 21.33
CA HIS A 215 44.81 -57.83 21.48
C HIS A 215 45.39 -58.13 20.10
N VAL A 216 45.60 -57.08 19.32
CA VAL A 216 45.97 -57.20 17.90
C VAL A 216 47.21 -56.38 17.56
N ALA A 217 47.96 -56.87 16.57
CA ALA A 217 49.05 -56.14 15.94
C ALA A 217 48.74 -55.99 14.45
N LEU A 218 48.82 -54.74 13.98
CA LEU A 218 48.56 -54.36 12.60
C LEU A 218 49.82 -53.74 11.99
N THR A 219 50.01 -53.93 10.69
CA THR A 219 51.04 -53.23 9.93
C THR A 219 50.39 -52.67 8.68
N ILE A 220 50.48 -51.35 8.49
CA ILE A 220 49.95 -50.62 7.34
C ILE A 220 51.15 -49.99 6.62
N GLY A 221 51.44 -50.45 5.41
CA GLY A 221 52.64 -50.03 4.68
C GLY A 221 53.91 -50.37 5.47
N SER A 222 54.64 -49.36 5.93
CA SER A 222 55.83 -49.52 6.77
C SER A 222 55.61 -49.29 8.26
N GLU A 223 54.45 -48.78 8.67
CA GLU A 223 54.16 -48.44 10.07
C GLU A 223 53.48 -49.61 10.79
N GLN A 224 53.85 -49.81 12.06
CA GLN A 224 53.27 -50.87 12.89
C GLN A 224 52.40 -50.29 13.99
N TYR A 225 51.27 -50.94 14.25
CA TYR A 225 50.36 -50.60 15.32
C TYR A 225 50.13 -51.81 16.22
N LYS A 226 49.87 -51.56 17.49
CA LYS A 226 49.38 -52.57 18.44
C LYS A 226 48.23 -51.96 19.22
N LEU A 227 47.17 -52.73 19.43
CA LEU A 227 45.99 -52.31 20.17
C LEU A 227 45.68 -53.37 21.24
N GLU A 228 45.60 -52.92 22.49
CA GLU A 228 45.29 -53.75 23.65
C GLU A 228 44.25 -53.02 24.50
N GLY A 229 43.04 -53.55 24.62
CA GLY A 229 42.00 -52.90 25.42
C GLY A 229 40.59 -53.37 25.11
N ASN A 230 39.61 -52.65 25.68
CA ASN A 230 38.20 -52.99 25.55
C ASN A 230 37.39 -51.82 24.99
N PHE A 231 36.36 -52.16 24.23
CA PHE A 231 35.33 -51.22 23.78
C PHE A 231 33.97 -51.73 24.23
N ASN A 232 33.15 -50.82 24.74
CA ASN A 232 31.72 -51.04 24.95
C ASN A 232 30.95 -50.18 23.94
N ILE A 233 30.19 -50.84 23.07
CA ILE A 233 29.50 -50.21 21.93
C ILE A 233 28.00 -50.52 22.04
N SER A 234 27.16 -49.54 21.71
CA SER A 234 25.71 -49.72 21.56
C SER A 234 25.30 -49.70 20.08
N GLU A 235 24.54 -50.70 19.64
CA GLU A 235 23.95 -50.76 18.30
C GLU A 235 22.48 -50.29 18.36
N TYR A 236 22.23 -49.03 18.01
CA TYR A 236 20.91 -48.53 17.58
C TYR A 236 21.07 -47.87 16.19
N SER A 237 20.03 -47.27 15.62
CA SER A 237 20.04 -46.65 14.27
C SER A 237 21.21 -45.68 13.97
N TYR A 238 21.97 -45.29 15.00
CA TYR A 238 23.29 -44.70 14.89
C TYR A 238 24.20 -45.39 15.92
N ASP A 239 25.24 -46.10 15.47
CA ASP A 239 26.16 -46.80 16.37
C ASP A 239 26.85 -45.76 17.30
N SER A 240 27.16 -46.10 18.56
CA SER A 240 27.90 -45.20 19.48
C SER A 240 28.89 -45.93 20.39
N VAL A 241 29.98 -45.26 20.79
CA VAL A 241 30.93 -45.77 21.79
C VAL A 241 30.50 -45.28 23.15
N ASN A 242 30.01 -46.17 24.01
CA ASN A 242 29.66 -45.80 25.38
C ASN A 242 30.91 -45.55 26.22
N HIS A 243 31.91 -46.43 26.05
CA HIS A 243 33.18 -46.34 26.74
C HIS A 243 34.27 -47.09 25.97
N ALA A 244 35.47 -46.52 25.90
CA ALA A 244 36.65 -47.21 25.38
C ALA A 244 37.87 -46.91 26.25
N GLU A 245 38.58 -47.97 26.64
CA GLU A 245 39.86 -47.87 27.35
C GLU A 245 40.89 -48.74 26.60
N VAL A 246 41.83 -48.10 25.92
CA VAL A 246 42.79 -48.80 25.07
C VAL A 246 44.23 -48.29 25.21
N ASP A 247 45.14 -49.24 25.33
CA ASP A 247 46.55 -49.03 25.07
C ASP A 247 46.80 -49.12 23.55
N PHE A 248 47.05 -47.97 22.93
CA PHE A 248 47.32 -47.86 21.50
C PHE A 248 48.79 -47.53 21.24
N TYR A 249 49.46 -48.38 20.47
CA TYR A 249 50.88 -48.22 20.18
C TYR A 249 51.08 -47.87 18.72
N VAL A 250 51.81 -46.80 18.46
CA VAL A 250 52.23 -46.38 17.12
C VAL A 250 53.74 -46.61 17.00
N GLY A 251 54.16 -47.44 16.06
CA GLY A 251 55.50 -48.03 16.02
C GLY A 251 56.64 -47.00 16.01
N SER A 252 56.49 -45.93 15.25
CA SER A 252 57.44 -44.83 15.19
C SER A 252 57.37 -43.84 16.36
N LYS A 253 56.24 -43.75 17.07
CA LYS A 253 55.95 -42.68 18.05
C LYS A 253 55.99 -43.15 19.50
N GLY A 254 55.40 -44.29 19.83
CA GLY A 254 55.32 -44.79 21.21
C GLY A 254 53.93 -45.30 21.59
N LYS A 255 53.71 -45.46 22.89
CA LYS A 255 52.45 -45.85 23.51
C LYS A 255 51.59 -44.60 23.78
N LEU A 256 50.29 -44.71 23.53
CA LEU A 256 49.24 -43.82 23.96
C LEU A 256 48.24 -44.62 24.80
N VAL A 257 47.69 -43.99 25.84
CA VAL A 257 46.49 -44.46 26.54
C VAL A 257 45.34 -43.59 26.04
N ILE A 258 44.28 -44.24 25.55
CA ILE A 258 43.15 -43.54 24.96
C ILE A 258 41.91 -43.96 25.74
N GLU A 259 41.23 -42.95 26.26
CA GLU A 259 39.99 -43.06 27.00
C GLU A 259 38.93 -42.24 26.26
N ALA A 260 37.78 -42.85 26.00
CA ALA A 260 36.65 -42.16 25.41
C ALA A 260 35.41 -42.47 26.24
N ASP A 261 34.77 -41.41 26.75
CA ASP A 261 33.60 -41.50 27.61
C ASP A 261 32.39 -40.88 26.93
N SER A 262 31.40 -41.73 26.63
CA SER A 262 30.09 -41.36 26.06
C SER A 262 30.14 -40.39 24.86
N PRO A 263 31.02 -40.54 23.85
CA PRO A 263 30.85 -39.81 22.60
C PRO A 263 29.52 -40.18 21.94
N GLU A 264 28.63 -39.19 21.79
CA GLU A 264 27.35 -39.36 21.13
C GLU A 264 27.61 -39.46 19.61
N TYR A 265 27.19 -40.57 19.00
CA TYR A 265 27.41 -40.95 17.59
C TYR A 265 28.87 -41.27 17.21
N PHE A 266 29.07 -41.87 16.04
CA PHE A 266 30.40 -42.07 15.46
C PHE A 266 30.81 -40.90 14.56
N SER A 267 32.13 -40.77 14.37
CA SER A 267 32.74 -39.88 13.38
C SER A 267 32.10 -40.10 12.00
N PRO A 268 31.77 -39.04 11.24
CA PRO A 268 32.03 -37.62 11.50
C PRO A 268 31.00 -36.91 12.38
N TYR A 269 29.97 -37.59 12.86
CA TYR A 269 28.83 -36.95 13.54
C TYR A 269 28.96 -36.92 15.07
N MET A 270 30.18 -36.96 15.59
CA MET A 270 30.41 -36.81 17.03
C MET A 270 30.13 -35.35 17.44
N TYR A 271 29.00 -35.13 18.12
CA TYR A 271 28.58 -33.79 18.55
C TYR A 271 28.87 -33.53 20.03
N ARG A 272 28.92 -34.58 20.86
CA ARG A 272 29.08 -34.46 22.32
C ARG A 272 29.98 -35.57 22.85
N GLY A 273 30.72 -35.29 23.90
CA GLY A 273 31.58 -36.26 24.59
C GLY A 273 33.05 -35.84 24.61
N GLU A 274 33.89 -36.69 25.20
CA GLU A 274 35.31 -36.41 25.38
C GLU A 274 36.16 -37.60 24.93
N VAL A 275 37.22 -37.30 24.17
CA VAL A 275 38.26 -38.28 23.83
C VAL A 275 39.60 -37.80 24.39
N ILE A 276 40.06 -38.50 25.42
CA ILE A 276 41.31 -38.22 26.13
C ILE A 276 42.43 -39.06 25.53
N ILE A 277 43.56 -38.42 25.25
CA ILE A 277 44.74 -39.04 24.66
C ILE A 277 45.93 -38.70 25.55
N ALA A 278 46.47 -39.71 26.22
CA ALA A 278 47.58 -39.57 27.15
C ALA A 278 48.85 -40.27 26.65
N GLY A 279 49.97 -39.57 26.72
CA GLY A 279 51.31 -40.08 26.43
C GLY A 279 52.31 -39.50 27.43
N ASN A 280 53.22 -38.64 26.97
CA ASN A 280 54.09 -37.88 27.87
C ASN A 280 53.41 -36.68 28.56
N LYS A 281 52.25 -36.27 28.01
CA LYS A 281 51.32 -35.27 28.51
C LYS A 281 49.91 -35.68 28.09
N THR A 282 48.89 -34.97 28.56
CA THR A 282 47.48 -35.28 28.28
C THR A 282 46.89 -34.24 27.34
N SER A 283 46.15 -34.70 26.33
CA SER A 283 45.34 -33.84 25.46
C SER A 283 43.92 -34.39 25.37
N SER A 284 42.97 -33.52 25.05
CA SER A 284 41.57 -33.90 24.89
C SER A 284 40.92 -33.23 23.68
N PHE A 285 40.06 -33.99 23.01
CA PHE A 285 39.05 -33.45 22.11
C PHE A 285 37.71 -33.43 22.84
N LEU A 286 37.21 -32.21 23.08
CA LEU A 286 35.91 -31.97 23.70
C LEU A 286 34.92 -31.49 22.63
N PHE A 287 33.85 -32.25 22.46
CA PHE A 287 32.81 -32.01 21.45
C PHE A 287 31.62 -31.27 22.07
N GLU A 288 31.25 -30.12 21.51
CA GLU A 288 30.24 -29.20 22.07
C GLU A 288 29.26 -28.69 21.00
N ASP A 289 28.42 -29.59 20.46
CA ASP A 289 27.26 -29.26 19.63
C ASP A 289 27.55 -28.30 18.45
N GLY A 290 28.67 -28.53 17.74
CA GLY A 290 29.00 -27.84 16.49
C GLY A 290 30.50 -27.60 16.31
N PHE A 291 31.18 -27.15 17.37
CA PHE A 291 32.63 -26.92 17.37
C PHE A 291 33.35 -27.90 18.31
N ILE A 292 34.66 -28.06 18.09
CA ILE A 292 35.49 -28.98 18.88
C ILE A 292 36.62 -28.18 19.52
N ARG A 293 36.77 -28.31 20.84
CA ARG A 293 37.94 -27.77 21.54
C ARG A 293 39.01 -28.83 21.61
N TYR A 294 40.19 -28.50 21.09
CA TYR A 294 41.40 -29.23 21.43
C TYR A 294 42.04 -28.57 22.64
N LEU A 295 42.25 -29.35 23.69
CA LEU A 295 42.82 -28.92 24.96
C LEU A 295 44.08 -29.72 25.27
N GLU A 296 45.09 -29.06 25.82
CA GLU A 296 46.36 -29.68 26.19
C GLU A 296 46.76 -29.27 27.60
N ASP A 297 47.21 -30.26 28.40
CA ASP A 297 47.86 -30.08 29.69
C ASP A 297 49.36 -30.06 29.42
N SER A 298 49.91 -28.87 29.13
CA SER A 298 51.27 -28.75 28.61
C SER A 298 52.35 -28.95 29.68
N ASP A 299 52.04 -28.76 30.95
CA ASP A 299 52.95 -28.90 32.09
C ASP A 299 52.71 -30.16 32.95
N ASN A 300 51.67 -30.93 32.63
CA ASN A 300 51.29 -32.21 33.23
C ASN A 300 50.93 -32.08 34.72
N ASP A 301 50.28 -30.98 35.10
CA ASP A 301 49.77 -30.71 36.44
C ASP A 301 48.36 -31.27 36.71
N GLY A 302 47.69 -31.78 35.66
CA GLY A 302 46.34 -32.32 35.71
C GLY A 302 45.25 -31.35 35.24
N ASN A 303 45.59 -30.14 34.76
CA ASN A 303 44.66 -29.19 34.17
C ASN A 303 45.11 -28.79 32.76
N TYR A 304 44.15 -28.60 31.85
CA TYR A 304 44.44 -28.05 30.53
C TYR A 304 44.77 -26.56 30.63
N ASP A 305 45.83 -26.11 29.95
CA ASP A 305 46.36 -24.74 30.03
C ASP A 305 46.35 -24.00 28.68
N ILE A 306 46.42 -24.74 27.57
CA ILE A 306 46.38 -24.20 26.22
C ILE A 306 45.37 -24.95 25.34
N GLY A 307 44.86 -24.28 24.31
CA GLY A 307 43.91 -24.88 23.39
C GLY A 307 43.68 -24.09 22.10
N THR A 308 42.81 -24.63 21.25
CA THR A 308 42.30 -24.00 20.03
C THR A 308 40.90 -24.53 19.70
N PHE A 309 40.11 -23.73 18.99
CA PHE A 309 38.88 -24.20 18.35
C PHE A 309 39.18 -24.87 17.01
N LEU A 310 38.47 -25.96 16.74
CA LEU A 310 38.28 -26.55 15.43
C LEU A 310 36.84 -26.30 15.02
N VAL A 311 36.63 -25.94 13.76
CA VAL A 311 35.34 -25.46 13.26
C VAL A 311 34.27 -26.54 13.36
N ASP A 312 34.63 -27.79 13.05
CA ASP A 312 33.75 -28.95 13.08
C ASP A 312 34.58 -30.26 13.06
N ALA A 313 33.88 -31.40 12.98
CA ALA A 313 34.49 -32.72 12.86
C ALA A 313 35.25 -32.93 11.54
N ASP A 314 34.90 -32.25 10.45
CA ASP A 314 35.59 -32.37 9.18
C ASP A 314 36.98 -31.73 9.23
N ASP A 315 37.11 -30.61 9.96
CA ASP A 315 38.39 -29.97 10.30
C ASP A 315 39.25 -30.90 11.18
N LEU A 316 38.65 -31.62 12.14
CA LEU A 316 39.36 -32.65 12.93
C LEU A 316 39.78 -33.85 12.07
N ILE A 317 38.94 -34.35 11.17
CA ILE A 317 39.20 -35.60 10.43
C ILE A 317 40.19 -35.40 9.30
N SER A 318 39.99 -34.32 8.53
CA SER A 318 40.66 -34.09 7.24
C SER A 318 41.43 -32.77 7.17
N GLY A 319 41.19 -31.87 8.12
CA GLY A 319 41.84 -30.57 8.19
C GLY A 319 43.35 -30.68 8.43
N ASN A 320 44.09 -29.71 7.90
CA ASN A 320 45.51 -29.58 8.15
C ASN A 320 45.74 -28.91 9.51
N LEU A 321 45.92 -29.72 10.55
CA LEU A 321 46.14 -29.22 11.91
C LEU A 321 47.62 -28.91 12.22
N ALA A 322 48.52 -29.13 11.25
CA ALA A 322 49.95 -28.87 11.44
C ALA A 322 50.21 -27.35 11.46
N GLY A 323 50.53 -26.82 12.64
CA GLY A 323 50.87 -25.41 12.84
C GLY A 323 49.74 -24.52 13.34
N ARG A 324 48.61 -25.10 13.79
CA ARG A 324 47.61 -24.32 14.53
C ARG A 324 48.22 -23.78 15.82
N ASN A 325 48.02 -22.48 16.07
CA ASN A 325 48.51 -21.81 17.27
C ASN A 325 47.60 -22.18 18.43
N LEU A 326 48.17 -22.79 19.46
CA LEU A 326 47.50 -22.97 20.74
C LEU A 326 47.68 -21.69 21.55
N VAL A 327 46.57 -21.12 22.00
CA VAL A 327 46.56 -19.93 22.87
C VAL A 327 46.21 -20.34 24.29
N ALA A 328 46.43 -19.44 25.25
CA ALA A 328 45.91 -19.65 26.60
C ALA A 328 44.38 -19.74 26.53
N ILE A 329 43.77 -20.64 27.32
CA ILE A 329 42.32 -20.87 27.28
C ILE A 329 41.51 -19.58 27.49
N ALA A 330 42.03 -18.62 28.28
CA ALA A 330 41.37 -17.34 28.53
C ALA A 330 41.33 -16.38 27.33
N ASP A 331 42.16 -16.61 26.31
CA ASP A 331 42.28 -15.75 25.12
C ASP A 331 41.62 -16.37 23.89
N MET A 332 40.84 -17.44 24.05
CA MET A 332 40.12 -18.10 22.96
C MET A 332 38.82 -17.34 22.65
N SER A 333 38.60 -16.96 21.37
CA SER A 333 37.33 -16.41 20.87
C SER A 333 36.96 -17.05 19.52
N ALA A 334 35.66 -17.26 19.30
CA ALA A 334 35.08 -17.82 18.08
C ALA A 334 34.79 -16.69 17.06
N PRO A 335 34.97 -16.93 15.74
CA PRO A 335 34.57 -15.95 14.73
C PRO A 335 33.03 -15.97 14.48
N PRO A 336 32.39 -14.82 14.19
CA PRO A 336 30.96 -14.75 13.87
C PRO A 336 30.58 -15.54 12.61
N ILE A 337 29.35 -16.07 12.57
CA ILE A 337 28.72 -16.66 11.38
C ILE A 337 27.86 -15.59 10.70
N VAL A 338 28.00 -15.42 9.38
CA VAL A 338 27.31 -14.37 8.62
C VAL A 338 26.78 -14.89 7.30
N ASN A 339 25.46 -14.74 7.07
CA ASN A 339 24.81 -15.05 5.80
C ASN A 339 24.67 -13.81 4.91
N ALA A 340 24.54 -14.04 3.60
CA ALA A 340 24.32 -12.99 2.63
C ALA A 340 23.02 -12.20 2.90
N PRO A 341 22.99 -10.89 2.60
CA PRO A 341 21.78 -10.08 2.74
C PRO A 341 20.68 -10.53 1.75
N GLY A 342 19.41 -10.41 2.15
CA GLY A 342 18.28 -10.82 1.31
C GLY A 342 17.79 -9.69 0.40
N PHE A 343 17.56 -9.99 -0.87
CA PHE A 343 16.92 -9.10 -1.83
C PHE A 343 15.70 -9.79 -2.45
N TYR A 344 14.51 -9.21 -2.23
CA TYR A 344 13.23 -9.72 -2.74
C TYR A 344 12.53 -8.57 -3.48
N PRO A 345 12.66 -8.48 -4.81
CA PRO A 345 11.96 -7.44 -5.55
C PRO A 345 10.49 -7.81 -5.74
N ASP A 346 9.59 -6.96 -5.25
CA ASP A 346 8.16 -6.99 -5.61
C ASP A 346 7.91 -6.32 -6.99
N GLU A 347 8.85 -5.49 -7.46
CA GLU A 347 8.83 -4.77 -8.74
C GLU A 347 10.17 -4.83 -9.49
N ILE A 348 10.18 -4.50 -10.78
CA ILE A 348 11.41 -4.42 -11.58
C ILE A 348 12.25 -3.24 -11.09
N VAL A 349 13.45 -3.50 -10.57
CA VAL A 349 14.41 -2.45 -10.18
C VAL A 349 15.27 -1.98 -11.35
N ASN A 350 15.40 -0.67 -11.51
CA ASN A 350 16.23 -0.01 -12.52
C ASN A 350 17.20 0.98 -11.84
N THR A 351 17.91 1.77 -12.65
CA THR A 351 18.95 2.69 -12.18
C THR A 351 18.42 3.95 -11.50
N THR A 352 17.12 4.24 -11.57
CA THR A 352 16.50 5.47 -11.02
C THR A 352 15.93 5.31 -9.61
N THR A 353 15.79 4.07 -9.12
CA THR A 353 15.25 3.78 -7.78
C THR A 353 16.35 3.41 -6.77
N PRO A 354 16.35 3.93 -5.52
CA PRO A 354 17.22 3.41 -4.47
C PRO A 354 16.95 1.93 -4.19
N ILE A 355 18.00 1.14 -3.96
CA ILE A 355 17.89 -0.31 -3.79
C ILE A 355 18.23 -0.69 -2.35
N THR A 356 17.23 -1.15 -1.60
CA THR A 356 17.39 -1.58 -0.20
C THR A 356 17.42 -3.10 -0.09
N VAL A 357 18.31 -3.63 0.75
CA VAL A 357 18.37 -5.07 1.09
C VAL A 357 17.96 -5.32 2.53
N SER A 358 17.42 -6.50 2.79
CA SER A 358 17.20 -7.00 4.14
C SER A 358 18.47 -7.61 4.71
N GLY A 359 18.71 -7.43 6.01
CA GLY A 359 19.86 -8.03 6.69
C GLY A 359 19.87 -9.54 6.59
N GLY A 360 21.06 -10.12 6.41
CA GLY A 360 21.25 -11.57 6.49
C GLY A 360 21.17 -12.07 7.93
N TYR A 361 21.03 -13.38 8.13
CA TYR A 361 21.19 -13.97 9.46
C TYR A 361 22.65 -13.92 9.89
N TYR A 362 22.92 -13.51 11.13
CA TYR A 362 24.23 -13.56 11.75
C TYR A 362 24.12 -14.06 13.19
N TYR A 363 25.19 -14.67 13.69
CA TYR A 363 25.24 -15.21 15.05
C TYR A 363 26.69 -15.37 15.50
N ASP A 364 26.95 -15.06 16.77
CA ASP A 364 28.19 -15.41 17.44
C ASP A 364 27.88 -16.19 18.73
N SER A 365 28.67 -17.25 18.98
CA SER A 365 28.46 -18.13 20.14
C SER A 365 29.05 -17.59 21.44
N ASP A 366 30.01 -16.67 21.38
CA ASP A 366 30.67 -16.12 22.56
C ASP A 366 30.55 -14.59 22.71
N THR A 367 29.89 -13.95 21.73
CA THR A 367 29.58 -12.52 21.72
C THR A 367 28.07 -12.33 21.56
N GLU A 368 27.44 -11.55 22.45
CA GLU A 368 25.99 -11.26 22.39
C GLU A 368 25.67 -10.38 21.17
N ASP A 369 24.48 -10.54 20.58
CA ASP A 369 24.08 -9.85 19.34
C ASP A 369 24.16 -8.31 19.44
N GLU A 370 23.92 -7.74 20.62
CA GLU A 370 24.01 -6.29 20.88
C GLU A 370 25.43 -5.73 20.78
N ASP A 371 26.44 -6.58 20.97
CA ASP A 371 27.86 -6.22 20.91
C ASP A 371 28.47 -6.45 19.52
N LEU A 372 27.70 -7.01 18.58
CA LEU A 372 28.10 -7.19 17.18
C LEU A 372 27.88 -5.91 16.37
N SER A 373 28.93 -5.50 15.64
CA SER A 373 28.83 -4.38 14.69
C SER A 373 28.41 -4.87 13.31
N VAL A 374 27.33 -4.30 12.75
CA VAL A 374 26.78 -4.63 11.43
C VAL A 374 27.05 -3.49 10.44
N SER A 375 27.59 -3.83 9.27
CA SER A 375 27.75 -2.90 8.15
C SER A 375 27.61 -3.62 6.81
N TYR A 376 27.47 -2.86 5.73
CA TYR A 376 27.31 -3.41 4.38
C TYR A 376 28.45 -2.95 3.47
N ARG A 377 28.75 -3.76 2.46
CA ARG A 377 29.70 -3.43 1.39
C ARG A 377 29.02 -3.60 0.05
N TRP A 378 28.86 -2.50 -0.67
CA TRP A 378 28.32 -2.49 -2.01
C TRP A 378 29.43 -2.58 -3.05
N TYR A 379 29.21 -3.40 -4.07
CA TYR A 379 30.14 -3.62 -5.16
C TYR A 379 29.46 -3.30 -6.49
N LEU A 380 30.09 -2.43 -7.26
CA LEU A 380 29.68 -2.12 -8.63
C LEU A 380 30.73 -2.68 -9.59
N ASN A 381 30.32 -3.62 -10.45
CA ASN A 381 31.20 -4.33 -11.37
C ASN A 381 32.42 -4.96 -10.67
N GLY A 382 32.20 -5.47 -9.45
CA GLY A 382 33.22 -6.09 -8.61
C GLY A 382 34.12 -5.11 -7.83
N ASN A 383 33.97 -3.80 -8.00
CA ASN A 383 34.72 -2.78 -7.25
C ASN A 383 33.90 -2.27 -6.06
N LEU A 384 34.54 -2.15 -4.89
CA LEU A 384 33.90 -1.64 -3.68
C LEU A 384 33.52 -0.15 -3.82
N VAL A 385 32.30 0.19 -3.41
CA VAL A 385 31.81 1.57 -3.32
C VAL A 385 32.01 2.07 -1.89
N GLU A 386 33.16 2.71 -1.64
CA GLU A 386 33.64 3.01 -0.27
C GLU A 386 32.74 3.95 0.55
N ASP A 387 31.92 4.78 -0.11
CA ASP A 387 31.06 5.77 0.56
C ASP A 387 29.65 5.25 0.92
N VAL A 388 29.32 3.99 0.57
CA VAL A 388 28.02 3.37 0.85
C VAL A 388 28.22 2.17 1.79
N VAL A 389 27.85 2.36 3.07
CA VAL A 389 28.04 1.37 4.15
C VAL A 389 26.75 0.88 4.81
N GLY A 390 25.61 1.44 4.42
CA GLY A 390 24.28 1.06 4.88
C GLY A 390 23.60 0.03 3.97
N ASP A 391 22.39 -0.36 4.34
CA ASP A 391 21.56 -1.36 3.65
C ASP A 391 20.92 -0.86 2.34
N THR A 392 21.14 0.41 1.96
CA THR A 392 20.53 1.05 0.80
C THR A 392 21.59 1.59 -0.16
N PHE A 393 21.51 1.18 -1.43
CA PHE A 393 22.29 1.73 -2.54
C PHE A 393 21.56 2.92 -3.17
N PRO A 394 22.20 4.10 -3.31
CA PRO A 394 21.54 5.27 -3.88
C PRO A 394 21.22 5.12 -5.37
N ALA A 395 20.13 5.76 -5.82
CA ALA A 395 19.77 5.88 -7.23
C ALA A 395 20.85 6.59 -8.08
N TYR A 396 20.81 6.40 -9.39
CA TYR A 396 21.65 7.03 -10.43
C TYR A 396 23.16 6.77 -10.31
N ARG A 397 23.57 5.74 -9.56
CA ARG A 397 24.98 5.36 -9.36
C ARG A 397 25.45 4.22 -10.26
N ALA A 398 24.54 3.33 -10.61
CA ALA A 398 24.78 2.25 -11.56
C ALA A 398 24.13 2.60 -12.90
N VAL A 399 24.62 2.03 -13.99
CA VAL A 399 24.01 2.12 -15.33
C VAL A 399 23.57 0.75 -15.84
N PHE A 400 22.70 0.71 -16.84
CA PHE A 400 22.25 -0.53 -17.47
C PHE A 400 23.43 -1.42 -17.90
N ASN A 401 23.35 -2.71 -17.54
CA ASN A 401 24.41 -3.74 -17.62
C ASN A 401 25.49 -3.73 -16.54
N ASP A 402 25.44 -2.83 -15.56
CA ASP A 402 26.28 -2.98 -14.38
C ASP A 402 25.86 -4.21 -13.56
N VAL A 403 26.86 -4.88 -12.96
CA VAL A 403 26.64 -5.94 -11.98
C VAL A 403 26.73 -5.32 -10.60
N LEU A 404 25.57 -5.15 -9.95
CA LEU A 404 25.47 -4.68 -8.57
C LEU A 404 25.47 -5.87 -7.62
N GLU A 405 26.32 -5.84 -6.61
CA GLU A 405 26.38 -6.86 -5.56
C GLU A 405 26.49 -6.22 -4.17
N VAL A 406 26.02 -6.91 -3.13
CA VAL A 406 26.14 -6.45 -1.75
C VAL A 406 26.48 -7.60 -0.81
N SER A 407 27.35 -7.35 0.15
CA SER A 407 27.64 -8.25 1.28
C SER A 407 27.40 -7.55 2.61
N MET A 408 27.21 -8.35 3.65
CA MET A 408 27.09 -7.90 5.03
C MET A 408 28.39 -8.23 5.78
N VAL A 409 28.84 -7.33 6.65
CA VAL A 409 30.07 -7.45 7.43
C VAL A 409 29.73 -7.35 8.90
N ILE A 410 30.11 -8.38 9.66
CA ILE A 410 29.88 -8.50 11.11
C ILE A 410 31.22 -8.57 11.84
N SER A 411 31.34 -7.87 12.96
CA SER A 411 32.52 -7.94 13.82
C SER A 411 32.17 -7.95 15.31
N ASP A 412 32.83 -8.84 16.04
CA ASP A 412 32.81 -9.08 17.50
C ASP A 412 33.98 -8.39 18.24
N SER A 413 34.69 -7.46 17.57
CA SER A 413 35.95 -6.81 17.97
C SER A 413 37.25 -7.63 17.88
N ALA A 414 37.20 -8.97 17.90
CA ALA A 414 38.36 -9.85 17.78
C ALA A 414 38.54 -10.38 16.34
N ASN A 415 37.42 -10.62 15.67
CA ASN A 415 37.22 -11.16 14.34
C ASN A 415 36.31 -10.23 13.52
N THR A 416 36.49 -10.25 12.21
CA THR A 416 35.59 -9.56 11.27
C THR A 416 35.32 -10.53 10.12
N VAL A 417 34.04 -10.82 9.87
CA VAL A 417 33.60 -11.78 8.86
C VAL A 417 32.68 -11.06 7.87
N GLU A 418 32.96 -11.25 6.59
CA GLU A 418 32.14 -10.76 5.48
C GLU A 418 31.37 -11.93 4.88
N SER A 419 30.08 -11.74 4.63
CA SER A 419 29.20 -12.75 4.03
C SER A 419 29.51 -13.00 2.55
N ASP A 420 28.91 -14.06 1.99
CA ASP A 420 28.74 -14.16 0.55
C ASP A 420 27.96 -12.95 -0.02
N ARG A 421 28.13 -12.70 -1.31
CA ARG A 421 27.51 -11.56 -2.01
C ARG A 421 26.15 -11.94 -2.59
N THR A 422 25.20 -11.02 -2.46
CA THR A 422 23.91 -11.06 -3.17
C THR A 422 24.04 -10.23 -4.44
N SER A 423 23.78 -10.84 -5.60
CA SER A 423 23.79 -10.17 -6.90
C SER A 423 22.40 -9.65 -7.26
N ILE A 424 22.34 -8.40 -7.72
CA ILE A 424 21.12 -7.69 -8.09
C ILE A 424 21.18 -7.40 -9.59
N VAL A 425 20.14 -7.79 -10.32
CA VAL A 425 20.03 -7.55 -11.76
C VAL A 425 19.24 -6.27 -11.99
N LEU A 426 19.88 -5.28 -12.60
CA LEU A 426 19.26 -4.01 -12.98
C LEU A 426 18.62 -4.12 -14.35
N SER A 427 17.40 -3.59 -14.49
CA SER A 427 16.78 -3.36 -15.79
C SER A 427 17.15 -1.99 -16.35
N ASP A 428 17.00 -1.83 -17.67
CA ASP A 428 17.20 -0.57 -18.39
C ASP A 428 16.18 0.46 -17.86
N ALA A 429 16.64 1.67 -17.52
CA ALA A 429 15.73 2.75 -17.19
C ALA A 429 14.98 3.18 -18.45
N PRO A 430 13.65 3.41 -18.38
CA PRO A 430 12.94 3.93 -19.54
C PRO A 430 13.45 5.33 -19.90
N ALA A 431 13.52 5.63 -21.19
CA ALA A 431 13.78 6.98 -21.66
C ALA A 431 12.62 7.91 -21.28
N GLU A 432 12.93 9.07 -20.70
CA GLU A 432 12.00 10.08 -20.22
C GLU A 432 12.03 11.33 -21.11
N VAL A 433 10.99 12.16 -21.03
CA VAL A 433 10.94 13.48 -21.69
C VAL A 433 11.25 14.56 -20.65
N VAL A 434 12.33 15.29 -20.86
CA VAL A 434 12.74 16.43 -20.03
C VAL A 434 12.33 17.73 -20.71
N LEU A 435 11.70 18.63 -19.95
CA LEU A 435 11.24 19.93 -20.40
C LEU A 435 12.17 21.03 -19.85
N GLU A 436 12.59 21.94 -20.72
CA GLU A 436 13.41 23.12 -20.39
C GLU A 436 12.64 24.39 -20.75
N ASN A 437 12.63 25.37 -19.84
CA ASN A 437 11.97 26.68 -20.00
C ASN A 437 10.45 26.61 -20.23
N LEU A 438 9.77 25.62 -19.64
CA LEU A 438 8.30 25.64 -19.59
C LEU A 438 7.85 26.84 -18.73
N PRO A 439 7.02 27.75 -19.24
CA PRO A 439 6.55 28.90 -18.46
C PRO A 439 5.55 28.45 -17.39
N GLU A 440 5.59 29.08 -16.21
CA GLU A 440 4.64 28.81 -15.12
C GLU A 440 3.24 29.35 -15.44
N ALA A 441 3.14 30.57 -15.98
CA ALA A 441 1.90 31.19 -16.42
C ALA A 441 2.14 32.07 -17.66
N VAL A 442 1.13 32.15 -18.54
CA VAL A 442 1.19 32.97 -19.77
C VAL A 442 -0.13 33.70 -19.99
N SER A 443 -0.09 34.81 -20.73
CA SER A 443 -1.29 35.58 -21.09
C SER A 443 -1.82 35.20 -22.49
N PRO A 444 -3.11 35.42 -22.77
CA PRO A 444 -3.68 35.23 -24.10
C PRO A 444 -2.92 36.01 -25.19
N GLY A 445 -2.73 35.38 -26.34
CA GLY A 445 -2.03 36.00 -27.46
C GLY A 445 -0.50 36.13 -27.29
N GLU A 446 0.08 35.68 -26.18
CA GLU A 446 1.53 35.59 -26.05
C GLU A 446 2.12 34.47 -26.91
N TYR A 447 3.41 34.59 -27.19
CA TYR A 447 4.18 33.57 -27.89
C TYR A 447 5.00 32.78 -26.88
N VAL A 448 4.77 31.46 -26.84
CA VAL A 448 5.42 30.54 -25.91
C VAL A 448 6.46 29.71 -26.65
N GLU A 449 7.67 29.66 -26.09
CA GLU A 449 8.77 28.83 -26.56
C GLU A 449 9.37 28.06 -25.38
N PHE A 450 9.38 26.73 -25.46
CA PHE A 450 10.06 25.85 -24.51
C PHE A 450 10.64 24.65 -25.25
N LYS A 451 11.52 23.87 -24.62
CA LYS A 451 12.20 22.74 -25.27
C LYS A 451 11.85 21.44 -24.57
N ALA A 452 11.53 20.41 -25.34
CA ALA A 452 11.42 19.03 -24.88
C ALA A 452 12.57 18.21 -25.46
N SER A 453 13.18 17.35 -24.64
CA SER A 453 14.26 16.47 -25.06
C SER A 453 14.09 15.09 -24.45
N VAL A 454 14.50 14.05 -25.17
CA VAL A 454 14.55 12.69 -24.60
C VAL A 454 15.81 12.56 -23.76
N SER A 455 15.67 12.20 -22.49
CA SER A 455 16.78 11.79 -21.63
C SER A 455 16.63 10.33 -21.26
N ASP A 456 17.73 9.60 -21.29
CA ASP A 456 17.78 8.20 -20.86
C ASP A 456 18.86 8.14 -19.77
N PRO A 457 18.51 7.78 -18.52
CA PRO A 457 19.46 7.74 -17.42
C PRO A 457 20.71 6.88 -17.68
N ASP A 458 20.62 5.89 -18.58
CA ASP A 458 21.69 4.96 -18.91
C ASP A 458 22.52 5.41 -20.14
N LEU A 459 21.93 6.19 -21.05
CA LEU A 459 22.59 6.69 -22.27
C LEU A 459 22.98 8.19 -22.22
N GLY A 460 22.52 8.91 -21.19
CA GLY A 460 22.77 10.33 -20.93
C GLY A 460 21.70 11.27 -21.49
N ASP A 461 21.77 12.55 -21.12
CA ASP A 461 20.81 13.57 -21.52
C ASP A 461 20.82 13.86 -23.04
N ASN A 462 19.66 14.27 -23.56
CA ASN A 462 19.50 14.90 -24.88
C ASN A 462 19.75 13.94 -26.05
N GLN A 463 19.09 12.78 -26.03
CA GLN A 463 19.10 11.74 -27.08
C GLN A 463 18.35 12.15 -28.36
N GLY A 464 17.72 13.32 -28.39
CA GLY A 464 17.00 13.87 -29.53
C GLY A 464 15.69 14.56 -29.13
N ALA A 465 14.96 15.06 -30.13
CA ALA A 465 13.64 15.62 -29.95
C ALA A 465 12.60 14.50 -29.77
N PRO A 466 11.69 14.58 -28.78
CA PRO A 466 10.55 13.68 -28.70
C PRO A 466 9.55 13.97 -29.84
N THR A 467 8.63 13.04 -30.07
CA THR A 467 7.48 13.25 -30.96
C THR A 467 6.39 13.99 -30.19
N LEU A 468 5.91 15.12 -30.71
CA LEU A 468 4.72 15.79 -30.19
C LEU A 468 3.48 15.00 -30.64
N VAL A 469 2.91 14.25 -29.71
CA VAL A 469 1.72 13.39 -29.92
C VAL A 469 0.45 14.22 -29.79
N SER A 470 0.46 15.22 -28.89
CA SER A 470 -0.67 16.10 -28.66
C SER A 470 -0.24 17.50 -28.31
N ALA A 471 -1.00 18.49 -28.78
CA ALA A 471 -0.78 19.88 -28.41
C ALA A 471 -2.03 20.71 -28.72
N PRO A 472 -2.14 21.91 -28.14
CA PRO A 472 -3.16 22.87 -28.52
C PRO A 472 -3.02 23.28 -29.99
N SER A 473 -4.11 23.77 -30.57
CA SER A 473 -4.09 24.28 -31.94
C SER A 473 -2.98 25.34 -32.12
N GLY A 474 -2.19 25.20 -33.18
CA GLY A 474 -1.08 26.11 -33.51
C GLY A 474 0.26 25.80 -32.85
N ALA A 475 0.34 24.81 -31.96
CA ALA A 475 1.62 24.37 -31.39
C ALA A 475 2.38 23.46 -32.38
N THR A 476 3.71 23.61 -32.42
CA THR A 476 4.60 22.81 -33.29
C THR A 476 5.90 22.49 -32.55
N ILE A 477 6.51 21.34 -32.85
CA ILE A 477 7.86 20.96 -32.40
C ILE A 477 8.81 20.89 -33.60
N ASN A 478 10.06 21.34 -33.45
CA ASN A 478 11.10 21.21 -34.47
C ASN A 478 12.07 20.04 -34.20
N ASP A 479 13.03 19.80 -35.10
CA ASP A 479 14.00 18.71 -35.01
C ASP A 479 14.96 18.83 -33.80
N GLU A 480 15.09 20.03 -33.23
CA GLU A 480 15.85 20.28 -32.00
C GLU A 480 15.03 20.15 -30.71
N GLY A 481 13.73 19.83 -30.83
CA GLY A 481 12.81 19.65 -29.70
C GLY A 481 12.23 20.96 -29.17
N VAL A 482 12.38 22.08 -29.89
CA VAL A 482 11.81 23.38 -29.52
C VAL A 482 10.35 23.43 -29.92
N ILE A 483 9.49 23.68 -28.93
CA ILE A 483 8.06 23.88 -29.06
C ILE A 483 7.81 25.36 -29.26
N ASN A 484 7.01 25.67 -30.28
CA ASN A 484 6.53 27.02 -30.58
C ASN A 484 5.01 27.01 -30.57
N TRP A 485 4.41 27.86 -29.73
CA TRP A 485 2.96 27.94 -29.60
C TRP A 485 2.50 29.39 -29.48
N GLN A 486 1.45 29.71 -30.25
CA GLN A 486 0.73 30.98 -30.14
C GLN A 486 -0.49 30.76 -29.25
N VAL A 487 -0.49 31.36 -28.05
CA VAL A 487 -1.58 31.20 -27.08
C VAL A 487 -2.88 31.72 -27.68
N PRO A 488 -4.00 30.95 -27.62
CA PRO A 488 -5.31 31.43 -28.05
C PRO A 488 -5.71 32.74 -27.39
N THR A 489 -6.40 33.60 -28.13
CA THR A 489 -6.90 34.88 -27.59
C THR A 489 -8.25 34.75 -26.88
N SER A 490 -8.91 33.60 -27.01
CA SER A 490 -10.22 33.31 -26.42
C SER A 490 -10.12 32.04 -25.59
N GLN A 491 -10.75 32.03 -24.43
CA GLN A 491 -10.82 30.89 -23.52
C GLN A 491 -12.15 30.91 -22.74
N LEU A 492 -12.51 29.79 -22.12
CA LEU A 492 -13.77 29.66 -21.38
C LEU A 492 -13.65 30.05 -19.91
N PHE A 493 -12.43 29.96 -19.37
CA PHE A 493 -12.11 30.18 -17.97
C PHE A 493 -10.99 31.21 -17.82
N LYS A 494 -10.97 31.96 -16.73
CA LYS A 494 -9.94 32.92 -16.32
C LYS A 494 -8.61 32.21 -16.24
N THR A 495 -8.58 31.00 -15.70
CA THR A 495 -7.42 30.11 -15.78
C THR A 495 -7.77 28.88 -16.60
N GLN A 496 -7.02 28.58 -17.66
CA GLN A 496 -7.22 27.38 -18.47
C GLN A 496 -5.89 26.65 -18.71
N LEU A 497 -5.91 25.32 -18.55
CA LEU A 497 -4.72 24.48 -18.68
C LEU A 497 -4.67 23.86 -20.07
N TYR A 498 -3.60 24.14 -20.83
CA TYR A 498 -3.42 23.65 -22.19
C TYR A 498 -2.42 22.50 -22.23
N ALA A 499 -2.84 21.34 -22.77
CA ALA A 499 -2.09 20.09 -22.66
C ALA A 499 -1.11 19.88 -23.82
N PHE A 500 0.11 19.45 -23.51
CA PHE A 500 1.13 19.02 -24.47
C PHE A 500 1.57 17.60 -24.12
N GLY A 501 1.53 16.71 -25.11
CA GLY A 501 1.85 15.29 -24.97
C GLY A 501 3.04 14.91 -25.84
N PHE A 502 4.04 14.28 -25.23
CA PHE A 502 5.30 13.90 -25.86
C PHE A 502 5.52 12.39 -25.76
N SER A 503 6.04 11.77 -26.81
CA SER A 503 6.48 10.37 -26.78
C SER A 503 7.92 10.28 -27.27
N THR A 504 8.69 9.35 -26.70
CA THR A 504 10.06 9.07 -27.15
C THR A 504 10.10 8.40 -28.54
N GLY A 505 8.94 8.02 -29.10
CA GLY A 505 8.83 7.43 -30.44
C GLY A 505 9.21 5.95 -30.50
N LEU A 506 9.52 5.33 -29.36
CA LEU A 506 9.70 3.89 -29.24
C LEU A 506 8.34 3.19 -29.18
N ASP A 507 8.20 2.02 -29.81
CA ASP A 507 6.97 1.24 -29.75
C ASP A 507 6.62 0.90 -28.30
N GLY A 508 5.45 1.36 -27.84
CA GLY A 508 4.98 1.18 -26.46
C GLY A 508 5.47 2.23 -25.46
N ALA A 509 6.13 3.32 -25.91
CA ALA A 509 6.51 4.43 -25.04
C ALA A 509 5.28 5.16 -24.49
N GLU A 510 5.29 5.44 -23.19
CA GLU A 510 4.27 6.27 -22.56
C GLU A 510 4.30 7.71 -23.10
N VAL A 511 3.13 8.35 -23.11
CA VAL A 511 3.00 9.76 -23.49
C VAL A 511 3.17 10.61 -22.24
N VAL A 512 4.29 11.33 -22.15
CA VAL A 512 4.54 12.32 -21.11
C VAL A 512 3.66 13.53 -21.38
N LYS A 513 2.78 13.86 -20.44
CA LYS A 513 1.85 14.99 -20.55
C LYS A 513 2.31 16.13 -19.64
N THR A 514 2.21 17.34 -20.13
CA THR A 514 2.41 18.57 -19.35
C THR A 514 1.33 19.58 -19.71
N HIS A 515 1.16 20.61 -18.87
CA HIS A 515 0.22 21.69 -19.13
C HIS A 515 0.91 23.04 -19.04
N VAL A 516 0.45 23.99 -19.86
CA VAL A 516 0.76 25.41 -19.69
C VAL A 516 -0.51 26.10 -19.19
N SER A 517 -0.40 26.80 -18.06
CA SER A 517 -1.50 27.59 -17.50
C SER A 517 -1.60 28.94 -18.21
N VAL A 518 -2.80 29.27 -18.68
CA VAL A 518 -3.10 30.57 -19.32
C VAL A 518 -4.09 31.33 -18.46
N THR A 519 -3.71 32.54 -18.04
CA THR A 519 -4.55 33.40 -17.19
C THR A 519 -5.04 34.62 -17.96
N ASN A 520 -6.35 34.85 -17.96
CA ASN A 520 -7.03 36.00 -18.58
C ASN A 520 -8.15 36.52 -17.67
N HIS A 521 -7.94 37.68 -17.07
CA HIS A 521 -8.93 38.30 -16.20
C HIS A 521 -10.14 38.87 -16.94
N ASP A 522 -10.04 39.08 -18.27
CA ASP A 522 -11.16 39.59 -19.08
C ASP A 522 -12.24 38.52 -19.37
N VAL A 523 -12.03 37.27 -18.94
CA VAL A 523 -12.98 36.18 -19.20
C VAL A 523 -14.18 36.31 -18.26
N GLN A 524 -15.35 36.47 -18.87
CA GLN A 524 -16.62 36.60 -18.18
C GLN A 524 -17.28 35.23 -17.94
N GLU A 525 -16.73 34.48 -16.99
CA GLU A 525 -17.37 33.25 -16.50
C GLU A 525 -18.66 33.56 -15.76
N LEU A 526 -19.70 32.78 -16.03
CA LEU A 526 -20.91 32.81 -15.23
C LEU A 526 -21.07 31.50 -14.49
N ALA A 527 -20.97 31.56 -13.17
CA ALA A 527 -21.35 30.46 -12.30
C ALA A 527 -22.44 30.93 -11.31
N ARG A 528 -23.43 30.08 -11.09
CA ARG A 528 -24.52 30.29 -10.12
C ARG A 528 -24.90 28.99 -9.44
N SER A 529 -25.55 29.09 -8.31
CA SER A 529 -26.22 27.98 -7.62
C SER A 529 -27.58 28.47 -7.09
N GLY A 530 -28.17 27.73 -6.14
CA GLY A 530 -29.26 28.22 -5.32
C GLY A 530 -28.75 29.14 -4.20
N VAL A 531 -29.67 29.78 -3.49
CA VAL A 531 -29.31 30.46 -2.24
C VAL A 531 -29.30 29.41 -1.13
N GLU A 532 -28.10 29.15 -0.62
CA GLU A 532 -27.83 28.16 0.41
C GLU A 532 -27.45 28.88 1.70
N VAL A 533 -27.37 28.13 2.79
CA VAL A 533 -27.00 28.71 4.09
C VAL A 533 -25.81 27.98 4.70
N PRO A 534 -25.01 28.67 5.53
CA PRO A 534 -23.91 28.02 6.23
C PRO A 534 -24.42 26.94 7.19
N LYS A 535 -23.68 25.84 7.26
CA LYS A 535 -23.91 24.77 8.26
C LYS A 535 -23.07 24.97 9.52
N LEU A 536 -22.15 25.92 9.48
CA LEU A 536 -21.26 26.33 10.56
C LEU A 536 -21.49 27.82 10.87
N ASN A 537 -21.18 28.25 12.09
CA ASN A 537 -21.30 29.64 12.51
C ASN A 537 -20.15 30.50 11.97
N ASN A 538 -20.27 31.83 12.12
CA ASN A 538 -19.27 32.81 11.70
C ASN A 538 -18.84 32.62 10.24
N SER A 539 -19.83 32.45 9.37
CA SER A 539 -19.68 32.08 7.95
C SER A 539 -20.54 32.97 7.04
N MET A 540 -20.90 34.16 7.51
CA MET A 540 -21.53 35.22 6.73
C MET A 540 -20.94 36.56 7.12
N VAL A 541 -20.77 37.44 6.14
CA VAL A 541 -20.27 38.80 6.32
C VAL A 541 -21.04 39.75 5.41
N VAL A 542 -21.17 41.01 5.80
CA VAL A 542 -21.82 42.06 4.99
C VAL A 542 -20.79 43.13 4.64
N GLY A 543 -20.67 43.46 3.35
CA GLY A 543 -19.72 44.44 2.82
C GLY A 543 -19.82 44.61 1.30
N ASP A 544 -19.19 45.64 0.75
CA ASP A 544 -19.14 45.97 -0.70
C ASP A 544 -18.01 45.17 -1.36
N PHE A 545 -18.30 43.93 -1.79
CA PHE A 545 -17.29 42.98 -2.30
C PHE A 545 -17.14 43.04 -3.82
N ASP A 546 -18.10 43.65 -4.53
CA ASP A 546 -18.05 43.83 -5.99
C ASP A 546 -17.71 45.27 -6.43
N HIS A 547 -17.46 46.15 -5.45
CA HIS A 547 -16.97 47.52 -5.60
C HIS A 547 -17.97 48.42 -6.33
N ASP A 548 -19.27 48.11 -6.22
CA ASP A 548 -20.35 48.89 -6.82
C ASP A 548 -20.90 50.00 -5.90
N GLY A 549 -20.53 49.96 -4.61
CA GLY A 549 -20.90 50.92 -3.59
C GLY A 549 -22.13 50.54 -2.75
N ASP A 550 -22.81 49.45 -3.09
CA ASP A 550 -23.81 48.79 -2.28
C ASP A 550 -23.15 47.57 -1.57
N ASN A 551 -23.70 47.14 -0.43
CA ASN A 551 -23.22 45.96 0.30
C ASN A 551 -23.90 44.67 -0.19
N GLU A 552 -23.12 43.60 -0.20
CA GLU A 552 -23.55 42.22 -0.39
C GLU A 552 -23.50 41.44 0.93
N VAL A 553 -24.22 40.32 0.95
CA VAL A 553 -24.02 39.26 1.93
C VAL A 553 -23.07 38.22 1.34
N LEU A 554 -21.84 38.18 1.83
CA LEU A 554 -20.90 37.08 1.62
C LEU A 554 -21.35 35.87 2.43
N SER A 555 -21.40 34.70 1.78
CA SER A 555 -21.83 33.45 2.43
C SER A 555 -21.20 32.21 1.80
N THR A 556 -21.40 31.08 2.47
CA THR A 556 -20.97 29.75 2.05
C THR A 556 -22.01 28.70 2.43
N ASP A 557 -21.93 27.53 1.82
CA ASP A 557 -22.67 26.33 2.22
C ASP A 557 -21.93 25.45 3.23
N SER A 558 -20.79 25.94 3.75
CA SER A 558 -19.83 25.20 4.58
C SER A 558 -19.35 23.89 3.95
N ALA A 559 -19.29 23.86 2.62
CA ALA A 559 -18.74 22.76 1.85
C ALA A 559 -17.76 23.29 0.81
N ASN A 560 -18.23 23.84 -0.30
CA ASN A 560 -17.35 24.23 -1.41
C ASN A 560 -17.85 25.42 -2.23
N ARG A 561 -18.94 26.08 -1.81
CA ARG A 561 -19.44 27.28 -2.47
C ARG A 561 -19.11 28.51 -1.64
N VAL A 562 -18.61 29.56 -2.31
CA VAL A 562 -18.49 30.93 -1.79
C VAL A 562 -19.28 31.81 -2.75
N PHE A 563 -20.18 32.63 -2.23
CA PHE A 563 -21.08 33.43 -3.05
C PHE A 563 -21.48 34.74 -2.37
N LEU A 564 -21.89 35.70 -3.20
CA LEU A 564 -22.45 36.98 -2.80
C LEU A 564 -23.94 37.01 -3.10
N LEU A 565 -24.71 37.58 -2.18
CA LEU A 565 -26.13 37.85 -2.33
C LEU A 565 -26.38 39.36 -2.22
N SER A 566 -27.08 39.93 -3.20
CA SER A 566 -27.54 41.32 -3.13
C SER A 566 -29.06 41.37 -2.97
N TYR A 567 -29.55 42.34 -2.21
CA TYR A 567 -30.98 42.57 -2.05
C TYR A 567 -31.56 43.35 -3.23
N GLN A 568 -32.38 42.68 -4.05
CA GLN A 568 -32.94 43.29 -5.25
C GLN A 568 -34.43 42.92 -5.39
N ASN A 569 -35.27 43.93 -5.68
CA ASN A 569 -36.71 43.75 -5.90
C ASN A 569 -37.46 43.06 -4.74
N GLY A 570 -36.97 43.21 -3.50
CA GLY A 570 -37.62 42.66 -2.31
C GLY A 570 -37.12 41.30 -1.86
N ILE A 571 -36.15 40.71 -2.57
CA ILE A 571 -35.57 39.37 -2.31
C ILE A 571 -34.04 39.39 -2.43
N TYR A 572 -33.37 38.43 -1.79
CA TYR A 572 -31.93 38.22 -2.00
C TYR A 572 -31.71 37.32 -3.22
N ASN A 573 -30.85 37.77 -4.14
CA ASN A 573 -30.44 37.01 -5.32
C ASN A 573 -28.92 36.83 -5.32
N GLN A 574 -28.45 35.69 -5.81
CA GLN A 574 -27.03 35.45 -5.97
C GLN A 574 -26.47 36.24 -7.17
N THR A 575 -25.63 37.24 -6.88
CA THR A 575 -25.00 38.13 -7.85
C THR A 575 -23.61 37.66 -8.27
N TRP A 576 -22.96 36.86 -7.43
CA TRP A 576 -21.68 36.23 -7.74
C TRP A 576 -21.52 34.89 -7.01
N MET A 577 -20.73 33.99 -7.60
CA MET A 577 -20.27 32.74 -6.97
C MET A 577 -18.89 32.41 -7.53
N TYR A 578 -17.97 32.04 -6.65
CA TYR A 578 -16.66 31.56 -7.06
C TYR A 578 -16.82 30.26 -7.89
N PRO A 579 -16.29 30.18 -9.13
CA PRO A 579 -16.62 29.09 -10.05
C PRO A 579 -15.84 27.79 -9.83
N TYR A 580 -14.78 27.80 -9.00
CA TYR A 580 -13.83 26.69 -8.87
C TYR A 580 -13.81 26.10 -7.47
N LEU A 581 -13.30 24.87 -7.34
CA LEU A 581 -12.84 24.37 -6.06
C LEU A 581 -11.57 25.10 -5.64
N LEU A 582 -11.45 25.39 -4.34
CA LEU A 582 -10.23 25.94 -3.75
C LEU A 582 -9.18 24.83 -3.65
N GLU A 583 -7.98 25.09 -4.17
CA GLU A 583 -6.92 24.10 -4.25
C GLU A 583 -6.49 23.64 -2.84
N GLN A 584 -6.43 22.32 -2.63
CA GLN A 584 -5.95 21.69 -1.39
C GLN A 584 -6.70 22.11 -0.11
N GLY A 585 -7.91 22.65 -0.25
CA GLY A 585 -8.63 23.22 0.89
C GLY A 585 -9.47 22.24 1.70
N GLY A 586 -9.99 21.17 1.09
CA GLY A 586 -11.05 20.37 1.73
C GLY A 586 -12.34 21.19 1.88
N THR A 587 -13.16 20.89 2.89
CA THR A 587 -14.41 21.63 3.12
C THR A 587 -14.18 23.03 3.68
N ILE A 588 -14.96 24.01 3.20
CA ILE A 588 -14.97 25.37 3.72
C ILE A 588 -15.54 25.37 5.14
N LYS A 589 -14.77 25.89 6.09
CA LYS A 589 -15.20 26.09 7.48
C LYS A 589 -15.86 27.44 7.67
N GLN A 590 -15.24 28.51 7.15
CA GLN A 590 -15.69 29.88 7.34
C GLN A 590 -15.30 30.76 6.15
N VAL A 591 -16.04 31.86 6.00
CA VAL A 591 -15.67 33.00 5.16
C VAL A 591 -15.56 34.23 6.05
N LEU A 592 -14.46 34.94 5.94
CA LEU A 592 -14.14 36.15 6.68
C LEU A 592 -13.80 37.26 5.67
N SER A 593 -13.66 38.50 6.14
CA SER A 593 -13.25 39.62 5.28
C SER A 593 -12.30 40.58 5.97
N THR A 594 -11.36 41.12 5.21
CA THR A 594 -10.46 42.22 5.60
C THR A 594 -9.94 42.90 4.35
N ASP A 595 -9.41 44.12 4.43
CA ASP A 595 -8.73 44.79 3.30
C ASP A 595 -7.27 44.29 3.26
N PHE A 596 -7.04 43.15 2.62
CA PHE A 596 -5.75 42.47 2.60
C PHE A 596 -4.75 43.15 1.66
N ASP A 597 -5.20 43.75 0.55
CA ASP A 597 -4.31 44.43 -0.41
C ASP A 597 -4.24 45.96 -0.30
N ASN A 598 -4.93 46.52 0.71
CA ASN A 598 -4.94 47.94 1.07
C ASN A 598 -5.54 48.84 -0.04
N ASP A 599 -6.63 48.40 -0.67
CA ASP A 599 -7.33 49.13 -1.73
C ASP A 599 -8.61 49.88 -1.26
N ASP A 600 -8.88 49.87 0.05
CA ASP A 600 -10.06 50.41 0.74
C ASP A 600 -11.36 49.57 0.54
N TYR A 601 -11.29 48.40 -0.10
CA TYR A 601 -12.42 47.46 -0.23
C TYR A 601 -12.18 46.15 0.56
N PRO A 602 -13.25 45.46 0.99
CA PRO A 602 -13.11 44.19 1.69
C PRO A 602 -12.77 43.03 0.75
N ASP A 603 -11.66 42.35 1.04
CA ASP A 603 -11.29 41.09 0.41
C ASP A 603 -11.95 39.91 1.12
N ILE A 604 -12.10 38.79 0.40
CA ILE A 604 -12.68 37.55 0.94
C ILE A 604 -11.57 36.61 1.39
N ILE A 605 -11.55 36.28 2.68
CA ILE A 605 -10.70 35.22 3.23
C ILE A 605 -11.52 33.94 3.38
N VAL A 606 -11.10 32.87 2.72
CA VAL A 606 -11.75 31.56 2.79
C VAL A 606 -10.92 30.61 3.64
N ILE A 607 -11.52 30.17 4.74
CA ILE A 607 -10.93 29.20 5.67
C ILE A 607 -11.48 27.82 5.31
N SER A 608 -10.61 26.93 4.86
CA SER A 608 -10.95 25.54 4.56
C SER A 608 -10.26 24.59 5.55
N GLU A 609 -10.62 23.30 5.54
CA GLU A 609 -10.02 22.28 6.41
C GLU A 609 -8.49 22.27 6.41
N ASN A 610 -7.87 22.46 5.25
CA ASN A 610 -6.43 22.28 5.07
C ASN A 610 -5.73 23.49 4.40
N SER A 611 -6.44 24.60 4.19
CA SER A 611 -5.88 25.79 3.55
C SER A 611 -6.55 27.08 3.98
N VAL A 612 -5.83 28.19 3.84
CA VAL A 612 -6.41 29.54 3.85
C VAL A 612 -6.13 30.20 2.50
N SER A 613 -7.17 30.77 1.89
CA SER A 613 -7.09 31.45 0.60
C SER A 613 -7.69 32.86 0.67
N VAL A 614 -7.24 33.74 -0.21
CA VAL A 614 -7.77 35.10 -0.39
C VAL A 614 -8.32 35.30 -1.79
N ILE A 615 -9.41 36.05 -1.92
CA ILE A 615 -9.95 36.58 -3.18
C ILE A 615 -10.02 38.09 -3.00
N THR A 616 -9.13 38.82 -3.69
CA THR A 616 -9.01 40.28 -3.54
C THR A 616 -9.96 41.07 -4.43
N ASP A 617 -10.49 40.42 -5.46
CA ASP A 617 -11.49 41.00 -6.35
C ASP A 617 -12.28 39.82 -6.92
N ILE A 618 -13.61 39.95 -7.01
CA ILE A 618 -14.48 38.93 -7.60
C ILE A 618 -14.12 38.59 -9.06
N ASP A 619 -13.34 39.47 -9.71
CA ASP A 619 -12.79 39.28 -11.03
C ASP A 619 -11.45 38.53 -11.09
N VAL A 620 -10.82 38.26 -9.94
CA VAL A 620 -9.52 37.59 -9.82
C VAL A 620 -9.68 36.18 -9.22
N PRO A 621 -8.96 35.15 -9.72
CA PRO A 621 -8.95 33.83 -9.09
C PRO A 621 -8.39 33.86 -7.65
N ALA A 622 -8.85 32.94 -6.80
CA ALA A 622 -8.35 32.84 -5.42
C ALA A 622 -6.85 32.53 -5.39
N THR A 623 -6.16 33.12 -4.43
CA THR A 623 -4.75 32.82 -4.13
C THR A 623 -4.66 32.09 -2.79
N THR A 624 -4.06 30.91 -2.78
CA THR A 624 -3.79 30.19 -1.53
C THR A 624 -2.66 30.87 -0.77
N LEU A 625 -2.93 31.31 0.46
CA LEU A 625 -1.94 31.95 1.34
C LEU A 625 -1.02 30.91 1.99
N PHE A 626 -1.61 29.81 2.48
CA PHE A 626 -0.86 28.65 2.99
C PHE A 626 -1.72 27.38 3.00
N THR A 627 -1.06 26.22 3.08
CA THR A 627 -1.69 24.90 3.25
C THR A 627 -1.13 24.20 4.49
N THR A 628 -1.88 23.23 5.02
CA THR A 628 -1.47 22.47 6.21
C THR A 628 -2.02 21.05 6.22
N ASP A 629 -1.22 20.10 6.71
CA ASP A 629 -1.65 18.71 6.94
C ASP A 629 -2.60 18.57 8.16
N ASN A 630 -2.75 19.63 8.96
CA ASN A 630 -3.68 19.67 10.08
C ASN A 630 -5.08 20.10 9.62
N TYR A 631 -6.08 19.87 10.46
CA TYR A 631 -7.47 20.29 10.23
C TYR A 631 -7.74 21.60 10.97
N ILE A 632 -8.07 22.65 10.22
CA ILE A 632 -8.57 23.92 10.75
C ILE A 632 -10.05 23.76 11.10
N HIS A 633 -10.44 24.22 12.28
CA HIS A 633 -11.83 24.13 12.79
C HIS A 633 -12.56 25.47 12.76
N SER A 634 -11.85 26.53 13.13
CA SER A 634 -12.36 27.89 13.18
C SER A 634 -11.20 28.89 13.17
N ALA A 635 -11.50 30.12 12.79
CA ALA A 635 -10.58 31.23 12.76
C ALA A 635 -11.32 32.56 13.01
N VAL A 636 -10.55 33.56 13.40
CA VAL A 636 -10.99 34.93 13.67
C VAL A 636 -9.90 35.89 13.20
N LEU A 637 -10.32 37.07 12.71
CA LEU A 637 -9.43 38.14 12.27
C LEU A 637 -9.41 39.29 13.28
N GLY A 638 -8.27 39.97 13.37
CA GLY A 638 -8.16 41.28 14.03
C GLY A 638 -6.74 41.83 13.98
N ASP A 639 -6.62 43.15 13.98
CA ASP A 639 -5.37 43.92 14.14
C ASP A 639 -4.72 43.66 15.51
N ILE A 640 -3.91 42.62 15.59
CA ILE A 640 -3.32 42.10 16.83
C ILE A 640 -2.09 42.93 17.20
N ASP A 641 -1.29 43.35 16.23
CA ASP A 641 -0.05 44.09 16.47
C ASP A 641 -0.18 45.63 16.34
N ASN A 642 -1.38 46.13 16.03
CA ASN A 642 -1.74 47.55 15.87
C ASN A 642 -1.01 48.25 14.72
N ASP A 643 -0.71 47.53 13.64
CA ASP A 643 -0.15 48.11 12.42
C ASP A 643 -1.20 48.56 11.39
N GLY A 644 -2.45 48.12 11.57
CA GLY A 644 -3.62 48.47 10.77
C GLY A 644 -4.07 47.40 9.78
N ASP A 645 -3.30 46.32 9.61
CA ASP A 645 -3.68 45.13 8.86
C ASP A 645 -4.21 44.06 9.86
N ASP A 646 -5.13 43.18 9.43
CA ASP A 646 -5.66 42.13 10.32
C ASP A 646 -4.78 40.86 10.31
N GLU A 647 -4.47 40.34 11.49
CA GLU A 647 -3.89 39.01 11.68
C GLU A 647 -4.96 37.93 11.81
N LEU A 648 -4.59 36.69 11.44
CA LEU A 648 -5.45 35.52 11.59
C LEU A 648 -5.06 34.69 12.82
N ALA A 649 -6.01 34.50 13.74
CA ALA A 649 -5.93 33.47 14.76
C ALA A 649 -6.80 32.29 14.37
N TYR A 650 -6.24 31.08 14.26
CA TYR A 650 -6.98 29.88 13.87
C TYR A 650 -6.74 28.70 14.81
N LEU A 651 -7.82 27.98 15.08
CA LEU A 651 -7.88 26.75 15.87
C LEU A 651 -7.72 25.55 14.94
N TYR A 652 -6.76 24.66 15.26
CA TYR A 652 -6.48 23.49 14.44
C TYR A 652 -6.11 22.26 15.26
N SER A 653 -6.18 21.07 14.65
CA SER A 653 -5.66 19.83 15.23
C SER A 653 -5.19 18.83 14.18
N SER A 654 -4.38 17.84 14.58
CA SER A 654 -3.89 16.79 13.68
C SER A 654 -4.97 15.84 13.15
N TYR A 655 -6.19 15.91 13.67
CA TYR A 655 -7.33 15.07 13.29
C TYR A 655 -8.58 15.93 13.07
N ALA A 656 -9.44 15.50 12.15
CA ALA A 656 -10.74 16.14 11.91
C ALA A 656 -11.68 16.06 13.13
N TYR A 657 -11.49 15.07 14.01
CA TYR A 657 -12.36 14.79 15.17
C TYR A 657 -11.57 14.69 16.49
N GLY A 658 -10.86 15.76 16.86
CA GLY A 658 -10.38 16.04 18.23
C GLY A 658 -9.18 15.24 18.77
N GLU A 659 -8.43 15.90 19.68
CA GLU A 659 -8.05 15.46 21.05
C GLU A 659 -7.03 16.43 21.69
N THR A 660 -6.27 17.18 20.88
CA THR A 660 -5.48 18.34 21.36
C THR A 660 -5.54 19.43 20.31
N ASN A 661 -6.39 20.43 20.55
CA ASN A 661 -6.45 21.57 19.67
C ASN A 661 -5.31 22.53 19.99
N GLN A 662 -4.79 23.15 18.95
CA GLN A 662 -3.76 24.16 19.00
C GLN A 662 -4.32 25.43 18.37
N ILE A 663 -3.78 26.56 18.77
CA ILE A 663 -4.09 27.84 18.16
C ILE A 663 -2.79 28.39 17.59
N ALA A 664 -2.83 28.88 16.36
CA ALA A 664 -1.77 29.68 15.77
C ALA A 664 -2.31 31.06 15.47
N VAL A 665 -1.46 32.07 15.70
CA VAL A 665 -1.70 33.47 15.31
C VAL A 665 -0.67 33.81 14.27
N VAL A 666 -1.11 34.23 13.08
CA VAL A 666 -0.26 34.47 11.92
C VAL A 666 -0.60 35.81 11.27
N ASP A 667 0.45 36.47 10.78
CA ASP A 667 0.34 37.54 9.79
C ASP A 667 -0.01 36.91 8.44
N LEU A 668 -1.09 37.37 7.80
CA LEU A 668 -1.57 36.85 6.52
C LEU A 668 -0.57 37.05 5.37
N SER A 669 0.30 38.07 5.46
CA SER A 669 1.37 38.33 4.50
C SER A 669 2.60 37.41 4.68
N SER A 670 2.73 36.78 5.86
CA SER A 670 3.85 35.89 6.20
C SER A 670 3.43 34.71 7.10
N PRO A 671 2.50 33.84 6.65
CA PRO A 671 1.85 32.84 7.50
C PRO A 671 2.78 31.72 7.99
N GLU A 672 3.91 31.52 7.32
CA GLU A 672 4.92 30.50 7.66
C GLU A 672 5.63 30.76 9.00
N SER A 673 5.50 31.95 9.57
CA SER A 673 6.14 32.36 10.82
C SER A 673 5.10 32.83 11.82
N PRO A 674 4.46 31.92 12.59
CA PRO A 674 3.42 32.31 13.53
C PRO A 674 3.97 33.26 14.59
N LEU A 675 3.21 34.33 14.83
CA LEU A 675 3.45 35.30 15.91
C LEU A 675 3.34 34.61 17.27
N PHE A 676 2.29 33.78 17.42
CA PHE A 676 2.04 33.00 18.62
C PHE A 676 1.54 31.60 18.30
N THR A 677 1.85 30.67 19.21
CA THR A 677 1.23 29.33 19.22
C THR A 677 0.83 28.96 20.64
N PHE A 678 -0.40 28.46 20.81
CA PHE A 678 -0.96 28.11 22.10
C PHE A 678 -1.49 26.67 22.10
N THR A 679 -1.40 26.00 23.25
CA THR A 679 -2.12 24.75 23.49
C THR A 679 -3.53 25.07 23.98
N ALA A 680 -4.54 24.51 23.32
CA ALA A 680 -5.94 24.81 23.55
C ALA A 680 -6.76 23.52 23.71
N GLU A 681 -6.44 22.72 24.73
CA GLU A 681 -7.20 21.49 25.03
C GLU A 681 -8.69 21.81 25.26
N GLU A 682 -9.57 20.92 24.79
CA GLU A 682 -11.05 21.04 24.94
C GLU A 682 -11.63 22.37 24.43
N THR A 683 -10.96 23.03 23.47
CA THR A 683 -11.41 24.31 22.89
C THR A 683 -12.15 24.06 21.59
N ASP A 684 -13.39 24.51 21.48
CA ASP A 684 -14.19 24.38 20.26
C ASP A 684 -14.34 25.71 19.50
N GLU A 685 -14.23 26.84 20.21
CA GLU A 685 -14.40 28.17 19.64
C GLU A 685 -13.45 29.17 20.31
N ILE A 686 -13.01 30.15 19.53
CA ILE A 686 -12.11 31.24 19.91
C ILE A 686 -12.73 32.58 19.53
N ALA A 687 -12.40 33.62 20.28
CA ALA A 687 -12.82 35.00 20.01
C ALA A 687 -11.69 35.98 20.33
N LEU A 688 -11.70 37.14 19.67
CA LEU A 688 -10.81 38.27 19.94
C LEU A 688 -11.61 39.43 20.52
N GLY A 689 -11.00 40.18 21.44
CA GLY A 689 -11.56 41.43 21.95
C GLY A 689 -10.72 42.00 23.08
N ASN A 690 -10.95 43.26 23.44
CA ASN A 690 -10.21 43.95 24.49
C ASN A 690 -10.95 43.81 25.82
N VAL A 691 -10.48 42.90 26.67
CA VAL A 691 -11.15 42.53 27.91
C VAL A 691 -10.50 43.15 29.16
N ASP A 692 -9.53 44.05 28.97
CA ASP A 692 -8.89 44.80 30.05
C ASP A 692 -8.82 46.33 29.82
N ASN A 693 -7.78 47.04 30.28
CA ASN A 693 -7.67 48.51 30.13
C ASN A 693 -6.57 48.96 29.18
N ASP A 694 -5.79 48.04 28.60
CA ASP A 694 -4.86 48.42 27.55
C ASP A 694 -5.56 48.48 26.19
N THR A 695 -4.81 48.60 25.11
CA THR A 695 -5.36 48.76 23.76
C THR A 695 -5.15 47.54 22.89
N HIS A 696 -4.45 46.52 23.38
CA HIS A 696 -4.17 45.31 22.63
C HIS A 696 -5.34 44.33 22.76
N LEU A 697 -5.44 43.41 21.80
CA LEU A 697 -6.49 42.40 21.80
C LEU A 697 -6.08 41.19 22.64
N GLU A 698 -7.06 40.61 23.34
CA GLU A 698 -6.91 39.29 23.94
C GLU A 698 -7.54 38.20 23.08
N LEU A 699 -6.89 37.04 23.06
CA LEU A 699 -7.49 35.80 22.59
C LEU A 699 -8.20 35.09 23.73
N VAL A 700 -9.47 34.78 23.52
CA VAL A 700 -10.33 34.12 24.51
C VAL A 700 -10.84 32.78 23.96
N THR A 701 -10.72 31.72 24.76
CA THR A 701 -11.21 30.37 24.40
C THR A 701 -12.44 29.97 25.21
N ASN A 702 -13.37 29.21 24.61
CA ASN A 702 -14.52 28.65 25.36
C ASN A 702 -14.08 27.80 26.58
N SER A 703 -12.93 27.11 26.47
CA SER A 703 -12.28 26.32 27.54
C SER A 703 -11.73 27.14 28.72
N GLY A 704 -11.79 28.46 28.67
CA GLY A 704 -11.53 29.34 29.81
C GLY A 704 -10.16 29.99 29.86
N LEU A 705 -9.42 30.07 28.74
CA LEU A 705 -8.13 30.75 28.63
C LEU A 705 -8.32 32.16 28.07
N VAL A 706 -7.48 33.09 28.55
CA VAL A 706 -7.35 34.47 28.06
C VAL A 706 -5.86 34.78 27.89
N TYR A 707 -5.43 35.01 26.65
CA TYR A 707 -4.05 35.37 26.30
C TYR A 707 -3.99 36.81 25.84
N ASP A 708 -3.03 37.56 26.39
CA ASP A 708 -2.65 38.87 25.88
C ASP A 708 -1.81 38.69 24.61
N LEU A 709 -2.24 39.28 23.49
CA LEU A 709 -1.56 39.13 22.22
C LEU A 709 -0.45 40.17 21.97
N GLU A 710 -0.20 41.11 22.89
CA GLU A 710 1.06 41.89 22.87
C GLU A 710 2.23 41.02 23.36
N THR A 711 2.00 40.20 24.40
CA THR A 711 3.07 39.46 25.09
C THR A 711 3.03 37.95 24.90
N GLY A 712 1.90 37.39 24.49
CA GLY A 712 1.62 35.95 24.45
C GLY A 712 1.40 35.30 25.83
N GLU A 713 1.34 36.08 26.91
CA GLU A 713 1.16 35.56 28.26
C GLU A 713 -0.31 35.29 28.59
N ASN A 714 -0.55 34.20 29.32
CA ASN A 714 -1.89 33.90 29.82
C ASN A 714 -2.26 34.85 30.98
N GLN A 715 -3.24 35.72 30.75
CA GLN A 715 -3.75 36.64 31.74
C GLN A 715 -4.76 35.99 32.70
N TRP A 716 -5.59 35.05 32.21
CA TRP A 716 -6.59 34.36 33.03
C TRP A 716 -6.87 32.93 32.54
N PHE A 717 -6.89 32.00 33.50
CA PHE A 717 -7.43 30.66 33.30
C PHE A 717 -8.57 30.38 34.28
N LEU A 718 -9.73 30.04 33.75
CA LEU A 718 -10.88 29.51 34.47
C LEU A 718 -11.02 28.02 34.16
N GLY A 719 -10.49 27.15 35.03
CA GLY A 719 -10.46 25.70 34.77
C GLY A 719 -11.81 24.97 34.74
N ALA A 720 -12.94 25.68 34.77
CA ALA A 720 -14.26 25.13 34.49
C ALA A 720 -14.75 25.47 33.06
N GLY A 721 -13.99 26.26 32.30
CA GLY A 721 -14.43 26.85 31.04
C GLY A 721 -15.30 28.10 31.23
N PHE A 722 -15.36 28.92 30.18
CA PHE A 722 -16.41 29.94 30.05
C PHE A 722 -17.73 29.32 29.55
N SER A 723 -17.64 28.26 28.75
CA SER A 723 -18.75 27.44 28.27
C SER A 723 -18.28 26.09 27.72
N SER A 724 -19.21 25.23 27.33
CA SER A 724 -18.92 23.98 26.62
C SER A 724 -19.05 24.05 25.10
N SER A 725 -19.39 25.20 24.52
CA SER A 725 -19.75 25.25 23.09
C SER A 725 -19.39 26.58 22.46
N HIS A 726 -20.02 27.68 22.88
CA HIS A 726 -19.89 28.94 22.17
C HIS A 726 -19.24 30.05 22.98
N ILE A 727 -18.57 30.97 22.31
CA ILE A 727 -17.97 32.16 22.93
C ILE A 727 -18.12 33.42 22.06
N ALA A 728 -18.38 34.55 22.70
CA ALA A 728 -18.38 35.88 22.10
C ALA A 728 -17.76 36.91 23.07
N VAL A 729 -17.17 37.97 22.53
CA VAL A 729 -16.54 39.05 23.30
C VAL A 729 -17.07 40.39 22.81
N ALA A 730 -17.63 41.20 23.71
CA ALA A 730 -18.11 42.56 23.40
C ALA A 730 -18.49 43.38 24.65
N ASP A 731 -18.37 44.71 24.56
CA ASP A 731 -18.84 45.69 25.55
C ASP A 731 -20.38 45.79 25.59
N ILE A 732 -21.03 44.75 26.13
CA ILE A 732 -22.50 44.65 26.23
C ILE A 732 -23.08 45.47 27.40
N ASN A 733 -22.22 46.10 28.21
CA ASN A 733 -22.60 46.94 29.34
C ASN A 733 -22.39 48.46 29.04
N GLY A 734 -21.53 48.80 28.08
CA GLY A 734 -21.20 50.16 27.64
C GLY A 734 -20.14 50.87 28.48
N ASP A 735 -19.21 50.17 29.12
CA ASP A 735 -18.15 50.77 29.94
C ASP A 735 -16.81 50.92 29.21
N GLY A 736 -16.73 50.46 27.97
CA GLY A 736 -15.57 50.53 27.10
C GLY A 736 -14.59 49.36 27.26
N ILE A 737 -14.95 48.31 27.99
CA ILE A 737 -14.19 47.06 28.12
C ILE A 737 -15.11 45.92 27.72
N ASP A 738 -14.60 44.97 26.95
CA ASP A 738 -15.41 43.86 26.50
C ASP A 738 -15.68 42.85 27.62
N GLU A 739 -16.92 42.37 27.67
CA GLU A 739 -17.28 41.19 28.47
C GLU A 739 -17.05 39.90 27.69
N ILE A 740 -16.65 38.85 28.39
CA ILE A 740 -16.62 37.50 27.85
C ILE A 740 -17.99 36.85 28.07
N VAL A 741 -18.64 36.41 26.99
CA VAL A 741 -19.90 35.68 27.03
C VAL A 741 -19.66 34.26 26.55
N GLY A 742 -19.95 33.28 27.41
CA GLY A 742 -19.92 31.86 27.04
C GLY A 742 -21.32 31.28 27.04
N ALA A 743 -21.65 30.41 26.08
CA ALA A 743 -22.92 29.69 26.06
C ALA A 743 -22.73 28.18 25.89
N ASP A 744 -23.41 27.41 26.74
CA ASP A 744 -23.52 25.96 26.58
C ASP A 744 -24.61 25.65 25.54
N SER A 745 -24.41 24.62 24.72
CA SER A 745 -25.45 24.14 23.79
C SER A 745 -26.78 23.82 24.48
N TRP A 746 -26.74 23.26 25.69
CA TRP A 746 -27.93 22.72 26.39
C TRP A 746 -28.13 23.22 27.82
N SER A 747 -27.71 24.45 28.17
CA SER A 747 -27.80 24.89 29.57
C SER A 747 -27.95 26.39 29.82
N TYR A 748 -26.85 27.12 29.96
CA TYR A 748 -26.83 28.50 30.41
C TYR A 748 -25.96 29.32 29.49
N ILE A 749 -26.27 30.61 29.46
CA ILE A 749 -25.40 31.66 28.96
C ILE A 749 -24.79 32.33 30.19
N TYR A 750 -23.49 32.50 30.18
CA TYR A 750 -22.68 33.07 31.26
C TYR A 750 -22.03 34.36 30.77
N VAL A 751 -21.91 35.34 31.65
CA VAL A 751 -21.18 36.59 31.37
C VAL A 751 -20.11 36.78 32.42
N TYR A 752 -18.90 37.07 31.98
CA TYR A 752 -17.71 37.23 32.81
C TYR A 752 -17.05 38.58 32.55
N SER A 753 -16.41 39.11 33.59
CA SER A 753 -15.48 40.23 33.47
C SER A 753 -14.07 39.68 33.63
N ALA A 754 -13.24 39.78 32.59
CA ALA A 754 -11.84 39.37 32.64
C ALA A 754 -11.04 40.29 33.59
N GLN A 755 -11.33 41.58 33.60
CA GLN A 755 -10.78 42.54 34.57
C GLN A 755 -10.98 42.08 36.03
N ASN A 756 -12.19 41.61 36.37
CA ASN A 756 -12.52 41.15 37.72
C ASN A 756 -12.22 39.65 37.94
N LYS A 757 -11.89 38.90 36.88
CA LYS A 757 -11.71 37.44 36.86
C LYS A 757 -12.86 36.70 37.55
N SER A 758 -14.09 37.13 37.25
CA SER A 758 -15.29 36.62 37.92
C SER A 758 -16.52 36.66 37.03
N GLN A 759 -17.43 35.73 37.26
CA GLN A 759 -18.73 35.70 36.61
C GLN A 759 -19.62 36.85 37.13
N ILE A 760 -20.18 37.63 36.22
CA ILE A 760 -21.12 38.71 36.50
C ILE A 760 -22.54 38.14 36.69
N THR A 761 -22.98 37.30 35.75
CA THR A 761 -24.35 36.76 35.74
C THR A 761 -24.43 35.46 34.92
N SER A 762 -25.58 34.79 34.98
CA SER A 762 -25.96 33.74 34.03
C SER A 762 -27.48 33.68 33.86
N ILE A 763 -27.92 33.19 32.70
CA ILE A 763 -29.32 32.98 32.38
C ILE A 763 -29.48 31.60 31.72
N GLU A 764 -30.54 30.89 32.08
CA GLU A 764 -30.84 29.59 31.48
C GLU A 764 -31.30 29.79 30.02
N ASN A 765 -30.65 29.09 29.09
CA ASN A 765 -31.11 28.95 27.71
C ASN A 765 -30.95 27.48 27.28
N PHE A 766 -32.08 26.84 26.98
CA PHE A 766 -32.14 25.38 26.89
C PHE A 766 -31.43 24.81 25.65
N ASN A 767 -31.30 25.57 24.56
CA ASN A 767 -30.83 25.06 23.27
C ASN A 767 -30.12 26.15 22.46
N THR A 768 -28.94 26.61 22.87
CA THR A 768 -28.21 27.68 22.15
C THR A 768 -27.46 27.11 20.94
N CYS A 769 -27.65 27.71 19.75
CA CYS A 769 -26.99 27.31 18.49
C CYS A 769 -25.83 28.20 18.11
N ASP A 770 -25.99 29.48 18.42
CA ASP A 770 -25.07 30.51 18.03
C ASP A 770 -25.23 31.70 18.96
N ILE A 771 -24.11 32.38 19.22
CA ILE A 771 -24.08 33.66 19.89
C ILE A 771 -23.16 34.60 19.12
N SER A 772 -23.62 35.83 18.93
CA SER A 772 -22.79 36.89 18.38
C SER A 772 -23.07 38.18 19.14
N ALA A 773 -22.26 39.21 18.93
CA ALA A 773 -22.48 40.50 19.55
C ALA A 773 -22.29 41.61 18.53
N GLY A 774 -23.14 42.64 18.63
CA GLY A 774 -23.12 43.72 17.65
C GLY A 774 -24.00 44.89 18.03
N ARG A 775 -23.78 46.01 17.36
CA ARG A 775 -24.55 47.24 17.57
C ARG A 775 -25.77 47.21 16.67
N LEU A 776 -26.98 47.16 17.24
CA LEU A 776 -28.24 47.16 16.48
C LEU A 776 -28.42 48.42 15.62
N THR A 777 -27.82 49.53 16.04
CA THR A 777 -27.79 50.82 15.35
C THR A 777 -26.47 51.54 15.67
N VAL A 778 -26.08 52.51 14.85
CA VAL A 778 -24.86 53.33 15.07
C VAL A 778 -24.82 54.03 16.44
N ASP A 779 -25.97 54.30 17.05
CA ASP A 779 -26.09 55.01 18.34
C ASP A 779 -26.32 54.08 19.55
N SER A 780 -26.47 52.76 19.33
CA SER A 780 -26.66 51.79 20.43
C SER A 780 -25.34 51.24 20.94
N ASN A 781 -25.30 50.84 22.22
CA ASN A 781 -24.25 49.94 22.70
C ASN A 781 -24.41 48.56 22.06
N PRO A 782 -23.33 47.77 21.94
CA PRO A 782 -23.42 46.37 21.56
C PRO A 782 -24.44 45.60 22.41
N VAL A 783 -25.11 44.65 21.78
CA VAL A 783 -26.00 43.69 22.45
C VAL A 783 -25.53 42.28 22.11
N LEU A 784 -25.80 41.34 23.01
CA LEU A 784 -25.64 39.93 22.75
C LEU A 784 -26.83 39.43 21.92
N LEU A 785 -26.55 38.81 20.79
CA LEU A 785 -27.50 38.05 19.97
C LEU A 785 -27.38 36.58 20.34
N VAL A 786 -28.52 35.91 20.48
CA VAL A 786 -28.60 34.49 20.85
C VAL A 786 -29.61 33.82 19.95
N GLY A 787 -29.17 32.77 19.26
CA GLY A 787 -30.02 31.92 18.44
C GLY A 787 -30.28 30.59 19.11
N ASP A 788 -31.54 30.16 19.12
CA ASP A 788 -31.90 28.82 19.57
C ASP A 788 -31.63 27.76 18.46
N CYS A 789 -31.21 26.54 18.82
CA CYS A 789 -30.87 25.44 17.88
C CYS A 789 -32.08 24.78 17.22
N GLN A 790 -33.20 24.72 17.95
CA GLN A 790 -34.37 23.96 17.51
C GLN A 790 -35.45 24.91 17.02
N TRP A 791 -36.72 24.61 17.27
CA TRP A 791 -37.71 25.68 17.34
C TRP A 791 -37.42 26.59 18.55
N GLY A 792 -37.78 27.86 18.47
CA GLY A 792 -37.46 28.83 19.50
C GLY A 792 -37.48 30.25 18.96
N ASN A 793 -36.54 31.06 19.45
CA ASN A 793 -36.48 32.47 19.14
C ASN A 793 -35.04 32.90 18.83
N ILE A 794 -34.92 34.04 18.15
CA ILE A 794 -33.69 34.84 18.18
C ILE A 794 -33.88 35.93 19.23
N HIS A 795 -32.92 36.06 20.14
CA HIS A 795 -32.97 37.01 21.26
C HIS A 795 -31.86 38.04 21.11
N ALA A 796 -32.19 39.30 21.40
CA ALA A 796 -31.20 40.34 21.66
C ALA A 796 -31.22 40.68 23.15
N MET A 797 -30.07 40.68 23.80
CA MET A 797 -29.91 40.91 25.23
C MET A 797 -28.83 41.94 25.53
N LYS A 798 -29.03 42.71 26.59
CA LYS A 798 -28.02 43.65 27.11
C LYS A 798 -27.72 43.40 28.57
N LEU A 799 -26.49 43.69 28.99
CA LEU A 799 -26.11 43.64 30.39
C LEU A 799 -26.50 44.96 31.06
N SER A 800 -27.35 44.91 32.08
CA SER A 800 -27.78 46.10 32.81
C SER A 800 -27.94 45.79 34.30
N ASN A 801 -27.21 46.51 35.15
CA ASN A 801 -27.15 46.25 36.60
C ASN A 801 -26.75 44.81 36.93
N ASN A 802 -25.71 44.28 36.25
CA ASN A 802 -25.20 42.91 36.42
C ASN A 802 -26.26 41.82 36.18
N SER A 803 -27.18 42.05 35.25
CA SER A 803 -28.18 41.07 34.81
C SER A 803 -28.42 41.22 33.32
N LEU A 804 -28.49 40.10 32.60
CA LEU A 804 -28.90 40.08 31.21
C LEU A 804 -30.41 40.37 31.12
N THR A 805 -30.77 41.31 30.25
CA THR A 805 -32.15 41.72 30.02
C THR A 805 -32.44 41.72 28.52
N SER A 806 -33.58 41.14 28.12
CA SER A 806 -34.02 41.12 26.72
C SER A 806 -34.29 42.55 26.23
N VAL A 807 -33.72 42.86 25.07
CA VAL A 807 -34.06 44.02 24.23
C VAL A 807 -35.26 43.66 23.37
N PHE A 808 -35.17 42.55 22.64
CA PHE A 808 -36.28 41.93 21.91
C PHE A 808 -36.10 40.42 21.83
N SER A 809 -37.15 39.75 21.35
CA SER A 809 -37.14 38.34 20.96
C SER A 809 -38.10 38.18 19.78
N ILE A 810 -37.68 37.46 18.75
CA ILE A 810 -38.48 37.17 17.54
C ILE A 810 -38.58 35.67 17.32
N ASP A 811 -39.72 35.19 16.82
CA ASP A 811 -39.93 33.76 16.53
C ASP A 811 -38.99 33.31 15.41
N MET A 812 -38.36 32.16 15.58
CA MET A 812 -37.56 31.54 14.52
C MET A 812 -38.48 31.05 13.40
N VAL A 813 -38.04 31.17 12.14
CA VAL A 813 -38.83 30.78 10.97
C VAL A 813 -38.88 29.26 10.82
N ASP A 814 -37.75 28.59 11.03
CA ASP A 814 -37.67 27.12 11.09
C ASP A 814 -36.71 26.67 12.19
N HIS A 815 -36.11 25.49 12.06
CA HIS A 815 -35.22 24.88 13.05
C HIS A 815 -33.75 25.27 12.82
N GLY A 816 -33.11 25.92 13.80
CA GLY A 816 -31.69 26.27 13.75
C GLY A 816 -31.43 27.73 13.38
N SER A 817 -30.29 28.24 13.84
CA SER A 817 -29.88 29.64 13.70
C SER A 817 -28.38 29.75 13.48
N ALA A 818 -27.93 29.26 12.33
CA ALA A 818 -26.52 29.27 11.96
C ALA A 818 -26.06 30.66 11.51
N SER A 819 -24.87 31.05 11.98
CA SER A 819 -24.14 32.25 11.56
C SER A 819 -24.94 33.56 11.69
N LEU A 820 -25.40 33.87 12.91
CA LEU A 820 -26.11 35.10 13.25
C LEU A 820 -25.29 36.36 12.93
N THR A 821 -25.69 37.05 11.87
CA THR A 821 -24.94 38.17 11.28
C THR A 821 -25.74 39.46 11.31
N LEU A 822 -25.08 40.57 11.60
CA LEU A 822 -25.69 41.89 11.69
C LEU A 822 -24.96 42.88 10.77
N GLY A 823 -25.67 43.51 9.84
CA GLY A 823 -25.09 44.48 8.89
C GLY A 823 -26.15 45.07 7.96
N ASP A 824 -25.84 46.20 7.31
CA ASP A 824 -26.70 46.85 6.31
C ASP A 824 -26.66 46.05 5.01
N ALA A 825 -27.50 45.02 4.93
CA ALA A 825 -27.48 44.02 3.86
C ALA A 825 -28.47 44.35 2.73
N ASP A 826 -29.37 45.32 2.96
CA ASP A 826 -30.32 45.79 1.96
C ASP A 826 -30.12 47.24 1.49
N ASN A 827 -29.04 47.88 1.96
CA ASN A 827 -28.54 49.18 1.52
C ASN A 827 -29.50 50.34 1.84
N ASP A 828 -30.23 50.24 2.96
CA ASP A 828 -31.11 51.30 3.44
C ASP A 828 -30.48 52.20 4.52
N GLY A 829 -29.25 51.89 4.96
CA GLY A 829 -28.50 52.60 5.98
C GLY A 829 -28.79 52.12 7.42
N LEU A 830 -29.57 51.07 7.59
CA LEU A 830 -29.86 50.40 8.86
C LEU A 830 -29.35 48.95 8.82
N ASN A 831 -29.17 48.33 9.98
CA ASN A 831 -28.71 46.95 10.03
C ASN A 831 -29.88 45.97 9.91
N GLU A 832 -29.68 44.91 9.13
CA GLU A 832 -30.45 43.67 9.14
C GLU A 832 -29.80 42.65 10.07
N LEU A 833 -30.64 41.77 10.62
CA LEU A 833 -30.21 40.53 11.26
C LEU A 833 -30.46 39.35 10.31
N LEU A 834 -29.42 38.60 9.98
CA LEU A 834 -29.46 37.46 9.07
C LEU A 834 -29.05 36.16 9.79
N TRP A 835 -29.68 35.05 9.41
CA TRP A 835 -29.28 33.71 9.86
C TRP A 835 -29.75 32.62 8.90
N GLY A 836 -29.02 31.51 8.89
CA GLY A 836 -29.45 30.27 8.26
C GLY A 836 -30.34 29.45 9.19
N THR A 837 -31.43 28.91 8.67
CA THR A 837 -32.28 27.94 9.36
C THR A 837 -32.43 26.67 8.52
N GLY A 838 -32.86 25.57 9.13
CA GLY A 838 -33.08 24.26 8.50
C GLY A 838 -31.92 23.27 8.67
N THR A 839 -30.74 23.77 9.00
CA THR A 839 -29.46 23.00 8.99
C THR A 839 -29.38 21.86 9.99
N THR A 840 -30.22 21.88 11.02
CA THR A 840 -30.25 20.88 12.11
C THR A 840 -31.41 19.89 11.99
N HIS A 841 -32.16 19.95 10.88
CA HIS A 841 -33.20 18.99 10.53
C HIS A 841 -33.04 18.49 9.09
N SER A 842 -33.92 17.61 8.63
CA SER A 842 -33.87 17.10 7.25
C SER A 842 -34.68 17.92 6.23
N GLY A 843 -35.53 18.85 6.67
CA GLY A 843 -36.31 19.71 5.78
C GLY A 843 -35.48 20.80 5.11
N GLU A 844 -36.16 21.78 4.49
CA GLU A 844 -35.54 22.86 3.71
C GLU A 844 -34.64 23.81 4.53
N ASP A 845 -33.51 24.17 3.93
CA ASP A 845 -32.65 25.24 4.43
C ASP A 845 -33.09 26.62 3.87
N LEU A 846 -33.19 27.63 4.74
CA LEU A 846 -33.66 28.97 4.38
C LEU A 846 -32.73 30.06 4.94
N LEU A 847 -32.41 31.06 4.11
CA LEU A 847 -31.82 32.31 4.59
C LEU A 847 -32.94 33.22 5.10
N VAL A 848 -32.85 33.63 6.36
CA VAL A 848 -33.80 34.54 6.98
C VAL A 848 -33.15 35.88 7.24
N THR A 849 -33.89 36.95 6.96
CA THR A 849 -33.50 38.34 7.23
C THR A 849 -34.59 39.05 8.03
N ALA A 850 -34.19 39.92 8.95
CA ALA A 850 -35.07 40.76 9.74
C ALA A 850 -34.59 42.21 9.80
N ASP A 851 -35.50 43.16 9.62
CA ASP A 851 -35.28 44.58 9.90
C ASP A 851 -35.00 44.75 11.39
N VAL A 852 -33.91 45.44 11.74
CA VAL A 852 -33.56 45.71 13.14
C VAL A 852 -33.71 47.19 13.47
N THR A 853 -34.21 47.44 14.66
CA THR A 853 -34.18 48.76 15.30
C THR A 853 -33.52 48.62 16.66
N ALA A 854 -33.22 49.74 17.32
CA ALA A 854 -32.65 49.74 18.67
C ALA A 854 -33.48 48.98 19.74
N THR A 855 -34.73 48.60 19.48
CA THR A 855 -35.61 47.93 20.46
C THR A 855 -36.46 46.77 19.92
N SER A 856 -36.39 46.43 18.64
CA SER A 856 -37.20 45.36 18.03
C SER A 856 -36.61 44.90 16.71
N ALA A 857 -36.93 43.66 16.31
CA ALA A 857 -36.67 43.13 14.98
C ALA A 857 -37.97 42.65 14.31
N THR A 858 -38.04 42.66 12.97
CA THR A 858 -39.19 42.18 12.19
C THR A 858 -38.73 41.39 10.97
N ILE A 859 -39.19 40.14 10.84
CA ILE A 859 -38.81 39.24 9.75
C ILE A 859 -39.35 39.74 8.40
N LYS A 860 -38.48 39.79 7.39
CA LYS A 860 -38.82 40.07 5.99
C LYS A 860 -39.23 38.77 5.29
N THR A 861 -40.45 38.26 5.53
CA THR A 861 -40.91 36.96 4.99
C THR A 861 -40.84 36.86 3.46
N ALA A 862 -40.99 37.98 2.75
CA ALA A 862 -40.88 37.99 1.29
C ALA A 862 -39.44 37.77 0.79
N ALA A 863 -38.44 38.03 1.62
CA ALA A 863 -37.03 37.93 1.29
C ALA A 863 -36.40 36.58 1.68
N THR A 864 -37.17 35.66 2.26
CA THR A 864 -36.73 34.31 2.59
C THR A 864 -36.54 33.49 1.31
N THR A 865 -35.39 32.85 1.17
CA THR A 865 -35.00 32.11 -0.03
C THR A 865 -35.22 30.61 0.11
N HIS A 866 -35.46 29.93 -1.01
CA HIS A 866 -35.67 28.48 -1.06
C HIS A 866 -34.42 27.74 -1.57
N GLN A 867 -34.17 26.56 -1.03
CA GLN A 867 -33.02 25.72 -1.38
C GLN A 867 -33.22 25.02 -2.73
N LEU A 868 -32.18 25.03 -3.57
CA LEU A 868 -32.13 24.30 -4.85
C LEU A 868 -31.06 23.21 -4.76
N ASP A 869 -31.47 21.94 -4.74
CA ASP A 869 -30.57 20.86 -4.33
C ASP A 869 -29.58 20.43 -5.44
N SER A 870 -30.04 20.47 -6.70
CA SER A 870 -29.21 20.07 -7.84
C SER A 870 -29.72 20.58 -9.18
N PHE A 871 -28.85 20.54 -10.20
CA PHE A 871 -29.09 21.20 -11.48
C PHE A 871 -28.79 20.28 -12.66
N ASN A 872 -29.54 20.47 -13.75
CA ASN A 872 -29.28 19.89 -15.06
C ASN A 872 -29.53 20.97 -16.12
N ALA A 873 -28.56 21.25 -16.99
CA ALA A 873 -28.76 22.25 -18.03
C ALA A 873 -29.63 21.68 -19.16
N ALA A 874 -30.67 22.40 -19.54
CA ALA A 874 -31.59 21.98 -20.60
C ALA A 874 -31.27 22.59 -21.97
N GLY A 875 -30.48 23.67 -22.00
CA GLY A 875 -30.10 24.39 -23.22
C GLY A 875 -30.46 25.88 -23.14
N TRP A 876 -30.53 26.50 -24.31
CA TRP A 876 -30.90 27.92 -24.46
C TRP A 876 -32.25 28.05 -25.14
N ALA A 877 -33.04 29.03 -24.70
CA ALA A 877 -34.32 29.33 -25.32
C ALA A 877 -34.67 30.82 -25.19
N ASP A 878 -35.33 31.37 -26.21
CA ASP A 878 -35.88 32.72 -26.18
C ASP A 878 -37.18 32.73 -25.35
N LEU A 879 -37.28 33.52 -24.28
CA LEU A 879 -38.56 33.65 -23.55
C LEU A 879 -39.64 34.29 -24.43
N TYR A 880 -39.19 35.28 -25.20
CA TYR A 880 -39.85 35.94 -26.31
C TYR A 880 -38.79 36.19 -27.38
N PRO A 881 -39.15 36.44 -28.66
CA PRO A 881 -38.17 36.66 -29.71
C PRO A 881 -37.13 37.74 -29.33
N GLY A 882 -35.86 37.33 -29.23
CA GLY A 882 -34.73 38.19 -28.86
C GLY A 882 -34.45 38.33 -27.35
N ASP A 883 -35.09 37.51 -26.51
CA ASP A 883 -34.92 37.47 -25.05
C ASP A 883 -34.37 36.11 -24.60
N GLU A 884 -33.15 35.82 -25.02
CA GLU A 884 -32.49 34.52 -24.78
C GLU A 884 -32.23 34.28 -23.29
N ARG A 885 -32.51 33.06 -22.84
CA ARG A 885 -32.24 32.57 -21.50
C ARG A 885 -31.49 31.26 -21.55
N ALA A 886 -30.56 31.08 -20.62
CA ALA A 886 -30.11 29.75 -20.24
C ALA A 886 -31.20 29.09 -19.38
N VAL A 887 -31.51 27.83 -19.66
CA VAL A 887 -32.58 27.09 -18.99
C VAL A 887 -31.97 25.92 -18.23
N PHE A 888 -32.30 25.84 -16.94
CA PHE A 888 -31.89 24.74 -16.07
C PHE A 888 -33.11 24.06 -15.48
N PHE A 889 -33.06 22.74 -15.42
CA PHE A 889 -34.01 21.93 -14.66
C PHE A 889 -33.41 21.65 -13.29
N VAL A 890 -34.19 21.86 -12.24
CA VAL A 890 -33.84 21.61 -10.85
C VAL A 890 -34.65 20.37 -10.42
N PRO A 891 -34.06 19.16 -10.37
CA PRO A 891 -34.83 17.93 -10.14
C PRO A 891 -35.45 17.83 -8.75
N SER A 892 -34.85 18.46 -7.74
CA SER A 892 -35.34 18.46 -6.36
C SER A 892 -35.01 19.77 -5.65
N THR A 893 -35.87 20.14 -4.69
CA THR A 893 -35.71 21.33 -3.85
C THR A 893 -36.01 20.99 -2.38
N GLY A 894 -35.61 21.88 -1.46
CA GLY A 894 -35.91 21.75 -0.04
C GLY A 894 -35.34 20.48 0.59
N SER A 895 -34.07 20.16 0.34
CA SER A 895 -33.41 18.94 0.83
C SER A 895 -34.11 17.65 0.38
N GLY A 896 -34.66 17.66 -0.84
CA GLY A 896 -35.37 16.55 -1.46
C GLY A 896 -36.82 16.36 -0.98
N TYR A 897 -37.34 17.21 -0.11
CA TYR A 897 -38.74 17.14 0.33
C TYR A 897 -39.71 17.72 -0.71
N ASP A 898 -39.24 18.69 -1.48
CA ASP A 898 -40.04 19.37 -2.50
C ASP A 898 -39.62 18.93 -3.91
N GLY A 899 -40.55 19.13 -4.84
CA GLY A 899 -40.40 18.66 -6.21
C GLY A 899 -39.45 19.49 -7.05
N SER A 900 -39.51 19.22 -8.35
CA SER A 900 -38.71 19.86 -9.38
C SER A 900 -39.21 21.27 -9.74
N LYS A 901 -38.27 22.12 -10.17
CA LYS A 901 -38.50 23.49 -10.68
C LYS A 901 -37.74 23.72 -11.99
N VAL A 902 -38.14 24.76 -12.71
CA VAL A 902 -37.43 25.28 -13.89
C VAL A 902 -36.82 26.62 -13.52
N LEU A 903 -35.55 26.81 -13.87
CA LEU A 903 -34.81 28.05 -13.66
C LEU A 903 -34.45 28.69 -15.01
N LEU A 904 -34.72 29.98 -15.14
CA LEU A 904 -34.40 30.79 -16.31
C LEU A 904 -33.37 31.84 -15.92
N MET A 905 -32.19 31.79 -16.55
CA MET A 905 -31.06 32.66 -16.25
C MET A 905 -30.78 33.62 -17.41
N GLU A 906 -30.64 34.89 -17.09
CA GLU A 906 -30.27 35.96 -18.02
C GLU A 906 -28.76 35.93 -18.29
N LYS A 907 -28.33 36.60 -19.36
CA LYS A 907 -26.90 36.75 -19.66
C LYS A 907 -26.10 37.43 -18.55
N THR A 908 -26.74 38.25 -17.72
CA THR A 908 -26.13 38.90 -16.54
C THR A 908 -25.94 37.93 -15.37
N GLY A 909 -26.55 36.75 -15.40
CA GLY A 909 -26.55 35.79 -14.29
C GLY A 909 -27.72 35.90 -13.33
N ASN A 910 -28.56 36.93 -13.46
CA ASN A 910 -29.82 37.00 -12.73
C ASN A 910 -30.73 35.85 -13.17
N TYR A 911 -31.48 35.27 -12.25
CA TYR A 911 -32.38 34.19 -12.57
C TYR A 911 -33.72 34.27 -11.86
N ILE A 912 -34.71 33.59 -12.42
CA ILE A 912 -36.01 33.33 -11.80
C ILE A 912 -36.28 31.83 -11.78
N THR A 913 -37.10 31.39 -10.82
CA THR A 913 -37.55 30.01 -10.71
C THR A 913 -39.06 29.92 -10.89
N SER A 914 -39.52 28.80 -11.44
CA SER A 914 -40.94 28.45 -11.45
C SER A 914 -41.43 28.05 -10.05
N GLU A 915 -42.74 27.97 -9.88
CA GLU A 915 -43.32 27.12 -8.83
C GLU A 915 -42.94 25.65 -9.04
N GLU A 916 -43.19 24.79 -8.05
CA GLU A 916 -42.99 23.34 -8.23
C GLU A 916 -43.81 22.83 -9.41
N VAL A 917 -43.14 22.20 -10.39
CA VAL A 917 -43.78 21.72 -11.63
C VAL A 917 -44.09 20.23 -11.59
N SER A 918 -43.42 19.47 -10.72
CA SER A 918 -43.58 18.02 -10.59
C SER A 918 -42.94 17.50 -9.30
N SER A 919 -43.47 16.43 -8.71
CA SER A 919 -42.77 15.72 -7.62
C SER A 919 -41.45 15.10 -8.11
N ASN A 920 -40.50 14.86 -7.20
CA ASN A 920 -39.16 14.31 -7.48
C ASN A 920 -39.04 12.78 -7.27
N TRP A 921 -40.14 12.08 -6.97
CA TRP A 921 -40.14 10.69 -6.46
C TRP A 921 -39.80 9.63 -7.53
N ASP A 922 -39.86 9.98 -8.81
CA ASP A 922 -39.48 9.11 -9.94
C ASP A 922 -37.99 9.23 -10.32
N ASN A 923 -37.26 10.15 -9.69
CA ASN A 923 -35.84 10.47 -9.95
C ASN A 923 -35.54 10.94 -11.38
N SER A 924 -36.54 11.42 -12.12
CA SER A 924 -36.33 11.97 -13.46
C SER A 924 -35.69 13.36 -13.38
N GLY A 925 -34.64 13.61 -14.17
CA GLY A 925 -33.79 14.79 -13.97
C GLY A 925 -33.32 15.51 -15.23
N ILE A 926 -33.75 15.10 -16.42
CA ILE A 926 -33.22 15.60 -17.70
C ILE A 926 -34.34 16.25 -18.52
N ALA A 927 -34.17 17.53 -18.81
CA ALA A 927 -35.05 18.30 -19.68
C ALA A 927 -34.26 18.87 -20.87
N VAL A 928 -34.96 19.28 -21.93
CA VAL A 928 -34.32 19.86 -23.12
C VAL A 928 -35.16 21.00 -23.70
N THR A 929 -34.51 22.11 -24.01
CA THR A 929 -35.14 23.27 -24.64
C THR A 929 -35.44 23.02 -26.11
N THR A 930 -36.51 23.63 -26.63
CA THR A 930 -36.93 23.53 -28.03
C THR A 930 -37.83 24.72 -28.39
N ASP A 931 -38.14 24.91 -29.68
CA ASP A 931 -39.30 25.68 -30.14
C ASP A 931 -40.13 24.74 -31.02
N TYR A 932 -40.73 23.72 -30.40
CA TYR A 932 -41.40 22.62 -31.10
C TYR A 932 -42.55 23.09 -31.99
N ASN A 933 -43.03 24.32 -31.78
CA ASN A 933 -44.19 24.86 -32.47
C ASN A 933 -43.83 25.96 -33.49
N ASN A 934 -42.57 26.43 -33.50
CA ASN A 934 -41.99 27.54 -34.28
C ASN A 934 -42.75 28.87 -34.11
N ASP A 935 -43.15 29.23 -32.89
CA ASP A 935 -43.75 30.55 -32.58
C ASP A 935 -42.73 31.61 -32.15
N GLY A 936 -41.46 31.22 -32.01
CA GLY A 936 -40.36 32.08 -31.60
C GLY A 936 -40.30 32.32 -30.09
N ALA A 937 -41.15 31.66 -29.30
CA ALA A 937 -40.99 31.53 -27.86
C ALA A 937 -40.53 30.10 -27.53
N GLY A 938 -39.63 30.01 -26.57
CA GLY A 938 -39.03 28.79 -26.10
C GLY A 938 -40.03 27.90 -25.36
N ASP A 939 -39.95 26.63 -25.66
CA ASP A 939 -40.62 25.55 -24.98
C ASP A 939 -39.58 24.62 -24.32
N LEU A 940 -40.04 23.79 -23.40
CA LEU A 940 -39.23 22.82 -22.67
C LEU A 940 -39.91 21.46 -22.73
N PHE A 941 -39.18 20.45 -23.19
CA PHE A 941 -39.56 19.06 -22.96
C PHE A 941 -38.95 18.60 -21.63
N LEU A 942 -39.78 18.15 -20.71
CA LEU A 942 -39.36 17.82 -19.35
C LEU A 942 -40.09 16.58 -18.82
N PRO A 943 -39.49 15.88 -17.84
CA PRO A 943 -40.20 14.88 -17.08
C PRO A 943 -41.17 15.56 -16.10
N THR A 944 -42.34 14.96 -15.92
CA THR A 944 -43.29 15.29 -14.86
C THR A 944 -43.68 14.02 -14.13
N ALA A 945 -44.17 14.12 -12.90
CA ALA A 945 -44.57 12.98 -12.10
C ALA A 945 -45.63 13.40 -11.08
N GLN A 946 -46.57 12.48 -10.84
CA GLN A 946 -47.37 12.47 -9.63
C GLN A 946 -46.94 11.25 -8.82
N THR A 947 -46.13 11.44 -7.78
CA THR A 947 -45.51 10.35 -7.01
C THR A 947 -44.54 9.52 -7.87
N TYR A 948 -44.71 8.20 -7.99
CA TYR A 948 -43.83 7.30 -8.75
C TYR A 948 -44.27 7.10 -10.22
N ASP A 949 -45.19 7.92 -10.70
CA ASP A 949 -45.79 7.80 -12.03
C ASP A 949 -45.10 8.80 -12.99
N GLY A 950 -43.86 8.51 -13.41
CA GLY A 950 -43.10 9.38 -14.32
C GLY A 950 -43.80 9.54 -15.68
N ALA A 951 -43.83 10.76 -16.19
CA ALA A 951 -44.57 11.22 -17.34
C ALA A 951 -43.71 12.20 -18.18
N PHE A 952 -44.11 12.39 -19.43
CA PHE A 952 -43.47 13.36 -20.33
C PHE A 952 -44.39 14.57 -20.50
N ALA A 953 -43.83 15.78 -20.45
CA ALA A 953 -44.55 17.01 -20.73
C ALA A 953 -43.81 17.94 -21.70
N ALA A 954 -44.59 18.78 -22.38
CA ALA A 954 -44.11 19.95 -23.10
C ALA A 954 -44.66 21.21 -22.42
N MET A 955 -43.77 22.09 -21.98
CA MET A 955 -44.06 23.31 -21.24
C MET A 955 -43.68 24.54 -22.07
N ARG A 956 -44.51 25.58 -22.02
CA ARG A 956 -44.13 26.90 -22.53
C ARG A 956 -43.36 27.66 -21.46
N LEU A 957 -42.18 28.19 -21.79
CA LEU A 957 -41.29 28.78 -20.78
C LEU A 957 -41.74 30.16 -20.25
N ASN A 958 -42.47 30.94 -21.03
CA ASN A 958 -42.83 32.32 -20.65
C ASN A 958 -43.86 32.44 -19.52
N ASP A 959 -44.64 31.39 -19.29
CA ASP A 959 -45.64 31.31 -18.23
C ASP A 959 -45.64 29.96 -17.50
N PHE A 960 -44.64 29.12 -17.77
CA PHE A 960 -44.46 27.75 -17.25
C PHE A 960 -45.67 26.82 -17.45
N SER A 961 -46.54 27.10 -18.43
CA SER A 961 -47.76 26.31 -18.63
C SER A 961 -47.53 25.04 -19.46
N ILE A 962 -47.97 23.90 -18.94
CA ILE A 962 -47.94 22.61 -19.66
C ILE A 962 -48.93 22.64 -20.83
N GLN A 963 -48.43 22.50 -22.06
CA GLN A 963 -49.21 22.48 -23.30
C GLN A 963 -49.66 21.06 -23.69
N TYR A 964 -48.82 20.07 -23.40
CA TYR A 964 -49.05 18.67 -23.75
C TYR A 964 -48.40 17.76 -22.70
N GLU A 965 -49.03 16.64 -22.39
CA GLU A 965 -48.53 15.68 -21.42
C GLU A 965 -48.93 14.24 -21.83
N ILE A 966 -47.99 13.32 -21.67
CA ILE A 966 -48.20 11.88 -21.78
C ILE A 966 -47.96 11.28 -20.40
N THR A 967 -49.05 10.95 -19.71
CA THR A 967 -49.01 10.28 -18.41
C THR A 967 -48.34 8.91 -18.53
N GLY A 968 -47.39 8.60 -17.65
CA GLY A 968 -46.81 7.26 -17.59
C GLY A 968 -47.60 6.31 -16.68
N SER A 969 -46.92 5.23 -16.28
CA SER A 969 -47.45 4.18 -15.43
C SER A 969 -46.65 4.11 -14.13
N TYR A 970 -47.24 3.51 -13.09
CA TYR A 970 -46.58 3.35 -11.80
C TYR A 970 -45.20 2.68 -11.91
N SER A 971 -44.19 3.32 -11.30
CA SER A 971 -42.78 2.90 -11.28
C SER A 971 -42.04 3.06 -12.61
N ASN A 972 -42.55 3.88 -13.51
CA ASN A 972 -41.82 4.31 -14.70
C ASN A 972 -41.05 5.60 -14.41
N ASP A 973 -39.84 5.70 -14.95
CA ASP A 973 -38.94 6.84 -14.92
C ASP A 973 -38.66 7.37 -16.34
N VAL A 974 -38.77 8.68 -16.54
CA VAL A 974 -38.38 9.32 -17.81
C VAL A 974 -36.90 9.71 -17.70
N SER A 975 -36.05 8.81 -18.18
CA SER A 975 -34.61 8.88 -17.91
C SER A 975 -33.84 9.86 -18.80
N VAL A 976 -34.30 10.13 -20.02
CA VAL A 976 -33.64 11.07 -20.95
C VAL A 976 -34.63 11.53 -22.01
N ILE A 977 -34.49 12.79 -22.44
CA ILE A 977 -35.31 13.44 -23.46
C ILE A 977 -34.39 14.18 -24.43
N LYS A 978 -34.61 14.04 -25.73
CA LYS A 978 -33.98 14.84 -26.80
C LYS A 978 -35.06 15.47 -27.69
N ALA A 979 -34.80 16.69 -28.15
CA ALA A 979 -35.61 17.37 -29.17
C ALA A 979 -34.94 17.20 -30.54
N PHE A 980 -35.69 16.74 -31.54
CA PHE A 980 -35.18 16.51 -32.89
C PHE A 980 -36.35 16.45 -33.88
N ASP A 981 -36.26 17.10 -35.06
CA ASP A 981 -37.22 16.93 -36.16
C ASP A 981 -37.16 15.49 -36.72
N PHE A 982 -37.88 14.58 -36.07
CA PHE A 982 -37.73 13.13 -36.24
C PHE A 982 -38.48 12.63 -37.48
N ASN A 983 -39.55 13.31 -37.88
CA ASN A 983 -40.34 12.99 -39.06
C ASN A 983 -40.02 13.88 -40.30
N ASN A 984 -39.10 14.85 -40.18
CA ASN A 984 -38.72 15.84 -41.21
C ASN A 984 -39.88 16.75 -41.67
N ASP A 985 -40.76 17.17 -40.74
CA ASP A 985 -41.86 18.11 -41.02
C ASP A 985 -41.53 19.57 -40.69
N GLY A 986 -40.32 19.82 -40.17
CA GLY A 986 -39.82 21.14 -39.78
C GLY A 986 -40.19 21.58 -38.37
N PHE A 987 -40.74 20.68 -37.54
CA PHE A 987 -41.02 20.91 -36.12
C PHE A 987 -40.25 19.88 -35.29
N ASP A 988 -39.70 20.32 -34.15
CA ASP A 988 -39.00 19.40 -33.26
C ASP A 988 -39.99 18.41 -32.62
N ASP A 989 -39.64 17.13 -32.69
CA ASP A 989 -40.32 16.03 -32.04
C ASP A 989 -39.58 15.66 -30.74
N ALA A 990 -40.29 15.01 -29.81
CA ALA A 990 -39.68 14.48 -28.59
C ALA A 990 -39.26 13.02 -28.80
N VAL A 991 -37.99 12.72 -28.53
CA VAL A 991 -37.48 11.34 -28.45
C VAL A 991 -36.99 11.11 -27.03
N TYR A 992 -37.60 10.16 -26.32
CA TYR A 992 -37.33 9.96 -24.90
C TYR A 992 -37.43 8.49 -24.49
N VAL A 993 -36.81 8.18 -23.35
CA VAL A 993 -36.84 6.84 -22.75
C VAL A 993 -37.75 6.84 -21.53
N ASP A 994 -38.72 5.94 -21.55
CA ASP A 994 -39.66 5.67 -20.45
C ASP A 994 -39.42 4.23 -19.97
N GLY A 995 -38.71 4.11 -18.83
CA GLY A 995 -38.14 2.86 -18.32
C GLY A 995 -37.22 2.16 -19.32
N ARG A 996 -37.77 1.18 -20.06
CA ARG A 996 -37.06 0.42 -21.11
C ARG A 996 -37.60 0.66 -22.52
N THR A 997 -38.43 1.67 -22.71
CA THR A 997 -39.07 1.93 -24.00
C THR A 997 -38.60 3.27 -24.54
N LEU A 998 -37.89 3.23 -25.67
CA LEU A 998 -37.61 4.40 -26.48
C LEU A 998 -38.88 4.79 -27.23
N LYS A 999 -39.28 6.07 -27.14
CA LYS A 999 -40.48 6.63 -27.77
C LYS A 999 -40.09 7.85 -28.58
N ALA A 1000 -40.63 7.96 -29.80
CA ALA A 1000 -40.59 9.17 -30.60
C ALA A 1000 -42.03 9.69 -30.78
N VAL A 1001 -42.25 10.96 -30.47
CA VAL A 1001 -43.57 11.58 -30.45
C VAL A 1001 -43.50 12.94 -31.15
N ASP A 1002 -44.39 13.10 -32.13
CA ASP A 1002 -44.71 14.38 -32.72
C ASP A 1002 -45.58 15.17 -31.74
N VAL A 1003 -44.93 16.09 -31.03
CA VAL A 1003 -45.54 16.86 -29.93
C VAL A 1003 -46.54 17.86 -30.49
N LYS A 1004 -46.25 18.45 -31.65
CA LYS A 1004 -47.11 19.43 -32.30
C LYS A 1004 -48.45 18.83 -32.73
N ASN A 1005 -48.41 17.67 -33.37
CA ASN A 1005 -49.61 16.96 -33.82
C ASN A 1005 -50.15 15.98 -32.76
N GLN A 1006 -49.41 15.78 -31.66
CA GLN A 1006 -49.72 14.87 -30.56
C GLN A 1006 -49.85 13.41 -31.02
N VAL A 1007 -48.92 12.96 -31.88
CA VAL A 1007 -48.92 11.63 -32.51
C VAL A 1007 -47.66 10.86 -32.14
N MET A 1008 -47.84 9.62 -31.67
CA MET A 1008 -46.72 8.70 -31.47
C MET A 1008 -46.18 8.21 -32.82
N LEU A 1009 -44.92 8.51 -33.12
CA LEU A 1009 -44.25 8.18 -34.37
C LEU A 1009 -43.67 6.78 -34.35
N ALA A 1010 -42.96 6.43 -33.29
CA ALA A 1010 -42.32 5.13 -33.15
C ALA A 1010 -42.10 4.74 -31.67
N THR A 1011 -42.05 3.44 -31.41
CA THR A 1011 -41.72 2.88 -30.09
C THR A 1011 -40.79 1.68 -30.23
N TYR A 1012 -39.86 1.51 -29.30
CA TYR A 1012 -38.97 0.34 -29.21
C TYR A 1012 -38.77 -0.06 -27.75
N THR A 1013 -39.17 -1.28 -27.39
CA THR A 1013 -38.93 -1.81 -26.04
C THR A 1013 -37.63 -2.61 -26.04
N MET A 1014 -36.66 -2.10 -25.30
CA MET A 1014 -35.31 -2.62 -25.21
C MET A 1014 -35.29 -3.99 -24.51
N PRO A 1015 -34.48 -4.96 -24.97
CA PRO A 1015 -34.32 -6.27 -24.33
C PRO A 1015 -33.44 -6.24 -23.06
N GLN A 1016 -32.63 -5.19 -22.88
CA GLN A 1016 -31.82 -4.92 -21.69
C GLN A 1016 -32.13 -3.51 -21.13
N TYR A 1017 -31.46 -3.13 -20.05
CA TYR A 1017 -31.58 -1.78 -19.50
C TYR A 1017 -30.90 -0.74 -20.40
N PHE A 1018 -31.41 0.48 -20.37
CA PHE A 1018 -30.92 1.62 -21.15
C PHE A 1018 -29.57 2.12 -20.61
N ARG A 1019 -28.63 2.53 -21.50
CA ARG A 1019 -27.40 3.23 -21.11
C ARG A 1019 -27.28 4.63 -21.70
N ASP A 1020 -27.38 4.78 -23.02
CA ASP A 1020 -27.41 6.07 -23.72
C ASP A 1020 -28.04 5.94 -25.12
N PHE A 1021 -28.50 7.06 -25.70
CA PHE A 1021 -28.81 7.17 -27.13
C PHE A 1021 -28.43 8.54 -27.71
N ASP A 1022 -28.16 8.54 -29.01
CA ASP A 1022 -28.03 9.78 -29.79
C ASP A 1022 -28.73 9.67 -31.15
N ILE A 1023 -29.04 10.82 -31.76
CA ILE A 1023 -29.86 10.91 -32.98
C ILE A 1023 -29.09 11.69 -34.06
N VAL A 1024 -29.15 11.21 -35.30
CA VAL A 1024 -28.59 11.92 -36.45
C VAL A 1024 -29.50 11.81 -37.67
N ALA A 1025 -29.51 12.85 -38.51
CA ALA A 1025 -30.07 12.79 -39.85
C ALA A 1025 -28.95 12.59 -40.87
N MET A 1026 -28.96 11.47 -41.61
CA MET A 1026 -28.01 11.18 -42.68
C MET A 1026 -28.77 10.90 -43.98
N ASN A 1027 -28.39 11.58 -45.07
CA ASN A 1027 -29.01 11.42 -46.38
C ASN A 1027 -30.56 11.58 -46.40
N GLY A 1028 -31.11 12.40 -45.49
CA GLY A 1028 -32.55 12.65 -45.37
C GLY A 1028 -33.34 11.55 -44.62
N SER A 1029 -32.65 10.61 -43.97
CA SER A 1029 -33.24 9.62 -43.06
C SER A 1029 -32.72 9.86 -41.64
N VAL A 1030 -33.55 9.57 -40.64
CA VAL A 1030 -33.20 9.69 -39.22
C VAL A 1030 -32.74 8.34 -38.69
N TYR A 1031 -31.65 8.36 -37.93
CA TYR A 1031 -31.06 7.19 -37.29
C TYR A 1031 -30.88 7.45 -35.80
N VAL A 1032 -31.03 6.40 -34.98
CA VAL A 1032 -30.79 6.46 -33.54
C VAL A 1032 -29.73 5.43 -33.18
N ALA A 1033 -28.59 5.88 -32.66
CA ALA A 1033 -27.64 4.99 -31.99
C ALA A 1033 -28.11 4.78 -30.55
N LEU A 1034 -28.26 3.54 -30.12
CA LEU A 1034 -28.83 3.18 -28.82
C LEU A 1034 -27.93 2.13 -28.14
N SER A 1035 -27.39 2.46 -26.97
CA SER A 1035 -26.58 1.54 -26.16
C SER A 1035 -27.42 0.88 -25.06
N LEU A 1036 -27.25 -0.43 -24.92
CA LEU A 1036 -28.11 -1.33 -24.15
C LEU A 1036 -27.28 -2.33 -23.34
N GLY A 1037 -27.56 -2.39 -22.04
CA GLY A 1037 -26.85 -3.28 -21.13
C GLY A 1037 -25.32 -3.12 -21.20
N ASP A 1038 -24.61 -4.12 -20.69
CA ASP A 1038 -23.16 -4.07 -20.54
C ASP A 1038 -22.37 -4.40 -21.81
N GLU A 1039 -23.01 -4.77 -22.92
CA GLU A 1039 -22.30 -5.33 -24.08
C GLU A 1039 -22.75 -4.80 -25.45
N ILE A 1040 -23.89 -4.11 -25.62
CA ILE A 1040 -24.51 -3.92 -26.95
C ILE A 1040 -24.74 -2.45 -27.29
N THR A 1041 -24.43 -2.07 -28.54
CA THR A 1041 -24.92 -0.83 -29.17
C THR A 1041 -25.58 -1.13 -30.51
N GLU A 1042 -26.77 -0.59 -30.73
CA GLU A 1042 -27.62 -0.81 -31.90
C GLU A 1042 -27.81 0.50 -32.70
N LEU A 1043 -27.86 0.40 -34.03
CA LEU A 1043 -28.30 1.47 -34.91
C LEU A 1043 -29.74 1.20 -35.35
N LEU A 1044 -30.66 2.08 -35.00
CA LEU A 1044 -32.09 1.98 -35.29
C LEU A 1044 -32.51 2.98 -36.38
N THR A 1045 -33.54 2.61 -37.16
CA THR A 1045 -34.27 3.53 -38.06
C THR A 1045 -35.77 3.44 -37.78
N PRO A 1046 -36.53 4.55 -37.89
CA PRO A 1046 -37.97 4.51 -37.80
C PRO A 1046 -38.61 3.81 -39.02
N THR A 1047 -39.72 3.13 -38.78
CA THR A 1047 -40.56 2.45 -39.77
C THR A 1047 -42.04 2.70 -39.46
N THR A 1048 -42.94 2.32 -40.36
CA THR A 1048 -44.40 2.42 -40.13
C THR A 1048 -44.90 1.59 -38.94
N SER A 1049 -44.08 0.68 -38.39
CA SER A 1049 -44.42 -0.23 -37.28
C SER A 1049 -43.64 0.05 -35.99
N GLY A 1050 -42.89 1.16 -35.90
CA GLY A 1050 -41.96 1.45 -34.80
C GLY A 1050 -40.51 1.51 -35.30
N PHE A 1051 -39.53 1.17 -34.46
CA PHE A 1051 -38.12 1.11 -34.89
C PHE A 1051 -37.73 -0.26 -35.44
N SER A 1052 -36.76 -0.28 -36.36
CA SER A 1052 -36.06 -1.50 -36.78
C SER A 1052 -34.55 -1.36 -36.58
N ILE A 1053 -33.92 -2.43 -36.07
CA ILE A 1053 -32.47 -2.53 -35.93
C ILE A 1053 -31.83 -2.75 -37.30
N LEU A 1054 -30.89 -1.90 -37.67
CA LEU A 1054 -30.12 -1.98 -38.91
C LEU A 1054 -28.78 -2.68 -38.71
N ALA A 1055 -28.08 -2.32 -37.63
CA ALA A 1055 -26.78 -2.86 -37.27
C ALA A 1055 -26.63 -2.94 -35.75
N SER A 1056 -25.72 -3.78 -35.27
CA SER A 1056 -25.38 -3.92 -33.86
C SER A 1056 -23.89 -4.21 -33.71
N THR A 1057 -23.32 -3.83 -32.57
CA THR A 1057 -21.94 -4.13 -32.18
C THR A 1057 -21.91 -4.64 -30.74
N ASP A 1058 -20.90 -5.48 -30.45
CA ASP A 1058 -20.61 -5.99 -29.11
C ASP A 1058 -19.74 -4.95 -28.35
N THR A 1059 -20.26 -3.73 -28.21
CA THR A 1059 -19.64 -2.66 -27.44
C THR A 1059 -20.73 -1.88 -26.72
N SER A 1060 -20.64 -1.77 -25.40
CA SER A 1060 -21.50 -0.91 -24.58
C SER A 1060 -20.86 0.45 -24.37
N CYS A 1061 -21.71 1.48 -24.45
CA CYS A 1061 -21.32 2.87 -24.38
C CYS A 1061 -22.14 3.52 -23.27
N THR A 1062 -21.46 4.10 -22.29
CA THR A 1062 -22.12 4.89 -21.25
C THR A 1062 -22.49 6.27 -21.72
N ARG A 1063 -21.76 6.76 -22.73
CA ARG A 1063 -22.05 7.96 -23.50
C ARG A 1063 -21.87 7.71 -24.99
N LEU A 1064 -22.74 8.31 -25.80
CA LEU A 1064 -22.74 8.32 -27.26
C LEU A 1064 -22.84 9.76 -27.78
N THR A 1065 -22.07 10.09 -28.81
CA THR A 1065 -22.28 11.31 -29.61
C THR A 1065 -21.94 11.04 -31.07
N PHE A 1066 -22.81 11.46 -31.98
CA PHE A 1066 -22.43 11.55 -33.39
C PHE A 1066 -21.45 12.70 -33.60
N ILE A 1067 -20.46 12.49 -34.45
CA ILE A 1067 -19.33 13.42 -34.68
C ILE A 1067 -18.78 13.24 -36.09
N ASN A 1068 -18.27 14.31 -36.72
CA ASN A 1068 -17.40 14.18 -37.89
C ASN A 1068 -15.94 14.28 -37.43
N ALA A 1069 -15.35 13.14 -37.05
CA ALA A 1069 -14.05 13.08 -36.41
C ALA A 1069 -12.88 13.21 -37.40
N ASP A 1070 -13.14 13.15 -38.71
CA ASP A 1070 -12.10 13.19 -39.73
C ASP A 1070 -12.35 14.25 -40.82
N SER A 1071 -11.57 14.19 -41.89
CA SER A 1071 -11.59 15.22 -42.95
C SER A 1071 -12.74 15.07 -43.95
N ASP A 1072 -13.45 13.94 -43.93
CA ASP A 1072 -14.52 13.68 -44.85
C ASP A 1072 -15.87 14.25 -44.34
N ALA A 1073 -16.97 13.89 -44.98
CA ALA A 1073 -18.29 14.45 -44.66
C ALA A 1073 -19.25 13.39 -44.09
N ALA A 1074 -18.77 12.15 -43.94
CA ALA A 1074 -19.45 11.11 -43.21
C ALA A 1074 -19.52 11.48 -41.73
N THR A 1075 -20.44 10.82 -41.03
CA THR A 1075 -20.61 11.01 -39.60
C THR A 1075 -20.26 9.72 -38.94
N GLU A 1076 -19.36 9.80 -37.97
CA GLU A 1076 -18.96 8.71 -37.10
C GLU A 1076 -19.76 8.78 -35.81
N LEU A 1077 -19.66 7.72 -35.02
CA LEU A 1077 -20.22 7.65 -33.67
C LEU A 1077 -19.06 7.47 -32.68
N ALA A 1078 -18.87 8.46 -31.82
CA ALA A 1078 -17.99 8.35 -30.66
C ALA A 1078 -18.76 7.68 -29.51
N CYS A 1079 -18.10 6.74 -28.86
CA CYS A 1079 -18.64 5.91 -27.78
C CYS A 1079 -17.64 5.88 -26.63
N TYR A 1080 -18.07 6.27 -25.43
CA TYR A 1080 -17.27 6.07 -24.23
C TYR A 1080 -17.68 4.76 -23.53
N ASN A 1081 -16.75 3.82 -23.46
CA ASN A 1081 -16.90 2.53 -22.78
C ASN A 1081 -16.25 2.61 -21.39
N ASP A 1082 -17.08 2.59 -20.34
CA ASP A 1082 -16.63 2.70 -18.95
C ASP A 1082 -15.92 1.45 -18.44
N GLN A 1083 -16.30 0.26 -18.91
CA GLN A 1083 -15.69 -1.00 -18.46
C GLN A 1083 -14.21 -1.11 -18.83
N ASN A 1084 -13.84 -0.58 -19.99
CA ASN A 1084 -12.46 -0.55 -20.47
C ASN A 1084 -11.79 0.81 -20.29
N GLN A 1085 -12.53 1.82 -19.81
CA GLN A 1085 -12.15 3.23 -19.83
C GLN A 1085 -11.58 3.62 -21.20
N SER A 1086 -12.35 3.39 -22.27
CA SER A 1086 -11.89 3.63 -23.64
C SER A 1086 -12.87 4.45 -24.46
N LEU A 1087 -12.32 5.27 -25.37
CA LEU A 1087 -13.06 5.92 -26.44
C LEU A 1087 -13.01 5.05 -27.69
N VAL A 1088 -14.19 4.68 -28.16
CA VAL A 1088 -14.41 3.83 -29.32
C VAL A 1088 -15.04 4.67 -30.43
N LEU A 1089 -14.44 4.65 -31.62
CA LEU A 1089 -14.98 5.33 -32.79
C LEU A 1089 -15.57 4.30 -33.75
N PHE A 1090 -16.77 4.59 -34.27
CA PHE A 1090 -17.44 3.77 -35.26
C PHE A 1090 -17.72 4.53 -36.55
N ASP A 1091 -17.40 3.92 -37.69
CA ASP A 1091 -17.93 4.32 -38.98
C ASP A 1091 -19.41 3.94 -39.06
N VAL A 1092 -20.24 4.92 -39.41
CA VAL A 1092 -21.69 4.75 -39.54
C VAL A 1092 -22.11 4.88 -41.00
N THR A 1093 -22.88 3.91 -41.49
CA THR A 1093 -23.55 4.00 -42.79
C THR A 1093 -25.05 3.73 -42.64
N ASP A 1094 -25.79 3.81 -43.74
CA ASP A 1094 -27.22 3.46 -43.76
C ASP A 1094 -27.51 1.97 -43.44
N THR A 1095 -26.48 1.13 -43.34
CA THR A 1095 -26.61 -0.33 -43.12
C THR A 1095 -25.55 -0.94 -42.20
N SER A 1096 -24.59 -0.18 -41.67
CA SER A 1096 -23.50 -0.72 -40.86
C SER A 1096 -23.07 0.20 -39.72
N LEU A 1097 -22.56 -0.41 -38.66
CA LEU A 1097 -21.86 0.23 -37.54
C LEU A 1097 -20.55 -0.53 -37.35
N THR A 1098 -19.41 0.05 -37.74
CA THR A 1098 -18.12 -0.66 -37.78
C THR A 1098 -17.08 0.05 -36.93
N LYS A 1099 -16.49 -0.66 -35.94
CA LYS A 1099 -15.45 -0.10 -35.08
C LYS A 1099 -14.18 0.21 -35.90
N THR A 1100 -13.71 1.45 -35.83
CA THR A 1100 -12.47 1.91 -36.48
C THR A 1100 -11.35 2.19 -35.49
N SER A 1101 -11.67 2.61 -34.27
CA SER A 1101 -10.71 2.90 -33.20
C SER A 1101 -11.23 2.47 -31.84
N ASP A 1102 -10.31 2.18 -30.91
CA ASP A 1102 -10.58 1.81 -29.51
C ASP A 1102 -9.36 2.18 -28.68
N VAL A 1103 -9.41 3.35 -28.05
CA VAL A 1103 -8.27 3.95 -27.35
C VAL A 1103 -8.58 4.07 -25.86
N ARG A 1104 -7.73 3.47 -25.04
CA ARG A 1104 -7.84 3.58 -23.59
C ARG A 1104 -7.45 4.98 -23.13
N ILE A 1105 -8.23 5.52 -22.20
CA ILE A 1105 -8.02 6.82 -21.57
C ILE A 1105 -7.96 6.66 -20.05
N ASN A 1106 -7.26 7.58 -19.39
CA ASN A 1106 -7.10 7.61 -17.93
C ASN A 1106 -8.09 8.59 -17.27
N THR A 1107 -9.28 8.72 -17.83
CA THR A 1107 -10.28 9.70 -17.39
C THR A 1107 -11.67 9.09 -17.49
N THR A 1108 -12.48 9.28 -16.45
CA THR A 1108 -13.89 8.87 -16.43
C THR A 1108 -14.76 9.97 -17.04
N ILE A 1109 -15.21 9.76 -18.28
CA ILE A 1109 -16.11 10.69 -18.98
C ILE A 1109 -17.55 10.50 -18.47
N ILE A 1110 -18.17 11.58 -18.01
CA ILE A 1110 -19.56 11.60 -17.54
C ILE A 1110 -20.51 12.07 -18.63
N ASP A 1111 -20.15 13.11 -19.37
CA ASP A 1111 -20.92 13.66 -20.49
C ASP A 1111 -19.97 14.05 -21.63
N MET A 1112 -20.45 14.00 -22.86
CA MET A 1112 -19.65 14.36 -24.04
C MET A 1112 -20.55 14.85 -25.18
N VAL A 1113 -20.04 15.84 -25.92
CA VAL A 1113 -20.66 16.37 -27.14
C VAL A 1113 -19.57 16.70 -28.17
N ALA A 1114 -19.94 16.67 -29.45
CA ALA A 1114 -19.05 17.11 -30.51
C ALA A 1114 -18.81 18.63 -30.43
N ASN A 1115 -17.55 19.05 -30.57
CA ASN A 1115 -17.17 20.46 -30.60
C ASN A 1115 -17.72 21.13 -31.89
N PRO A 1116 -18.59 22.14 -31.78
CA PRO A 1116 -19.28 22.74 -32.93
C PRO A 1116 -18.42 23.75 -33.71
N MET A 1117 -17.17 23.97 -33.31
CA MET A 1117 -16.32 25.02 -33.89
C MET A 1117 -15.90 24.75 -35.34
N THR A 1118 -15.79 23.47 -35.71
CA THR A 1118 -15.52 22.98 -37.07
C THR A 1118 -16.61 22.02 -37.53
N SER A 1119 -16.73 21.80 -38.84
CA SER A 1119 -17.67 20.84 -39.43
C SER A 1119 -17.03 19.52 -39.86
N ALA A 1120 -15.71 19.40 -39.66
CA ALA A 1120 -14.86 18.25 -39.99
C ALA A 1120 -13.63 18.28 -39.07
N ASN A 1121 -13.07 17.13 -38.74
CA ASN A 1121 -12.05 16.94 -37.70
C ASN A 1121 -12.52 17.54 -36.37
N GLN A 1122 -13.77 17.27 -36.02
CA GLN A 1122 -14.34 17.72 -34.76
C GLN A 1122 -13.65 16.99 -33.61
N THR A 1123 -13.46 17.73 -32.52
CA THR A 1123 -13.03 17.21 -31.22
C THR A 1123 -14.25 16.98 -30.34
N LEU A 1124 -14.04 16.41 -29.17
CA LEU A 1124 -15.05 16.22 -28.13
C LEU A 1124 -14.86 17.25 -27.03
N ILE A 1125 -15.94 17.91 -26.62
CA ILE A 1125 -16.02 18.58 -25.33
C ILE A 1125 -16.59 17.57 -24.35
N VAL A 1126 -15.91 17.36 -23.23
CA VAL A 1126 -16.29 16.35 -22.24
C VAL A 1126 -16.29 16.93 -20.83
N THR A 1127 -17.20 16.44 -20.01
CA THR A 1127 -17.11 16.60 -18.56
C THR A 1127 -16.64 15.29 -17.95
N SER A 1128 -15.63 15.35 -17.09
CA SER A 1128 -15.07 14.18 -16.40
C SER A 1128 -15.22 14.26 -14.89
N ALA A 1129 -15.21 13.10 -14.24
CA ALA A 1129 -15.00 13.00 -12.80
C ALA A 1129 -13.50 12.82 -12.52
N ASN A 1130 -12.99 13.48 -11.48
CA ASN A 1130 -11.65 13.23 -10.98
C ASN A 1130 -11.75 12.11 -9.92
N ASP A 1131 -11.31 10.90 -10.27
CA ASP A 1131 -11.47 9.68 -9.44
C ASP A 1131 -10.38 9.53 -8.37
N ASP A 1132 -9.41 10.46 -8.30
CA ASP A 1132 -8.26 10.32 -7.39
C ASP A 1132 -8.59 10.65 -5.92
N ASP A 1133 -9.68 11.37 -5.64
CA ASP A 1133 -10.07 11.77 -4.28
C ASP A 1133 -11.38 11.11 -3.82
N TYR A 1134 -11.29 9.84 -3.40
CA TYR A 1134 -12.38 9.12 -2.71
C TYR A 1134 -12.83 9.80 -1.39
N LEU A 1135 -12.13 10.84 -0.92
CA LEU A 1135 -12.37 11.54 0.34
C LEU A 1135 -13.23 12.81 0.19
N GLU A 1136 -13.42 13.34 -1.01
CA GLU A 1136 -14.28 14.52 -1.20
C GLU A 1136 -15.76 14.13 -1.31
N TYR A 1137 -16.49 14.27 -0.20
CA TYR A 1137 -17.93 13.98 -0.07
C TYR A 1137 -18.84 14.70 -1.10
N TYR A 1138 -18.33 15.69 -1.84
CA TYR A 1138 -19.11 16.61 -2.67
C TYR A 1138 -18.82 16.51 -4.18
N GLY A 1139 -17.83 15.70 -4.57
CA GLY A 1139 -17.46 15.34 -5.94
C GLY A 1139 -16.84 16.47 -6.78
N VAL A 1140 -15.79 16.12 -7.54
CA VAL A 1140 -15.04 17.02 -8.42
C VAL A 1140 -15.44 16.79 -9.87
N SER A 1141 -15.53 17.86 -10.66
CA SER A 1141 -15.64 17.75 -12.12
C SER A 1141 -14.65 18.65 -12.85
N GLU A 1142 -14.32 18.27 -14.07
CA GLU A 1142 -13.54 19.09 -15.00
C GLU A 1142 -14.28 19.18 -16.34
N LEU A 1143 -14.17 20.33 -17.02
CA LEU A 1143 -14.53 20.48 -18.42
C LEU A 1143 -13.25 20.44 -19.27
N SER A 1144 -13.21 19.61 -20.29
CA SER A 1144 -12.04 19.50 -21.17
C SER A 1144 -12.41 19.33 -22.63
N GLU A 1145 -11.46 19.65 -23.51
CA GLU A 1145 -11.50 19.29 -24.92
C GLU A 1145 -10.49 18.17 -25.19
N MET A 1146 -10.89 17.17 -25.97
CA MET A 1146 -10.02 16.09 -26.43
C MET A 1146 -10.34 15.65 -27.85
N THR A 1147 -9.38 15.03 -28.55
CA THR A 1147 -9.65 14.42 -29.85
C THR A 1147 -10.52 13.15 -29.70
N ALA A 1148 -11.07 12.65 -30.80
CA ALA A 1148 -11.83 11.40 -30.82
C ALA A 1148 -10.99 10.17 -30.40
N GLU A 1149 -9.65 10.28 -30.45
CA GLU A 1149 -8.69 9.28 -29.98
C GLU A 1149 -8.33 9.44 -28.49
N GLY A 1150 -9.02 10.32 -27.74
CA GLY A 1150 -8.80 10.48 -26.29
C GLY A 1150 -7.56 11.30 -25.93
N ILE A 1151 -7.09 12.12 -26.87
CA ILE A 1151 -5.95 13.00 -26.67
C ILE A 1151 -6.44 14.35 -26.12
N SER A 1152 -6.05 14.70 -24.89
CA SER A 1152 -6.40 15.99 -24.26
C SER A 1152 -5.77 17.19 -24.97
N ILE A 1153 -6.54 18.28 -25.11
CA ILE A 1153 -6.16 19.55 -25.73
C ILE A 1153 -6.09 20.67 -24.68
N TRP A 1154 -7.15 20.82 -23.88
CA TRP A 1154 -7.17 21.71 -22.71
C TRP A 1154 -8.16 21.19 -21.68
N LYS A 1155 -7.99 21.64 -20.43
CA LYS A 1155 -8.93 21.40 -19.34
C LYS A 1155 -9.14 22.64 -18.47
N SER A 1156 -10.30 22.71 -17.83
CA SER A 1156 -10.64 23.71 -16.81
C SER A 1156 -9.86 23.46 -15.51
N PRO A 1157 -9.86 24.43 -14.57
CA PRO A 1157 -9.66 24.13 -13.16
C PRO A 1157 -10.76 23.17 -12.66
N SER A 1158 -10.57 22.62 -11.47
CA SER A 1158 -11.59 21.79 -10.82
C SER A 1158 -12.86 22.61 -10.55
N LEU A 1159 -14.00 22.13 -11.06
CA LEU A 1159 -15.30 22.78 -10.96
C LEU A 1159 -16.08 22.24 -9.75
N ILE A 1160 -16.93 23.09 -9.18
CA ILE A 1160 -17.73 22.77 -8.00
C ILE A 1160 -18.81 21.73 -8.36
N GLY A 1161 -18.79 20.59 -7.67
CA GLY A 1161 -19.80 19.52 -7.74
C GLY A 1161 -19.54 18.48 -8.84
N SER A 1162 -20.23 17.34 -8.73
CA SER A 1162 -20.09 16.24 -9.69
C SER A 1162 -20.75 16.55 -11.03
N ALA A 1163 -20.11 16.16 -12.14
CA ALA A 1163 -20.67 16.30 -13.48
C ALA A 1163 -21.97 15.50 -13.65
N ARG A 1164 -22.84 15.95 -14.56
CA ARG A 1164 -24.16 15.36 -14.84
C ARG A 1164 -24.28 14.96 -16.31
N LYS A 1165 -24.87 13.80 -16.56
CA LYS A 1165 -25.20 13.31 -17.91
C LYS A 1165 -26.26 14.21 -18.56
N TYR A 1166 -26.12 14.43 -19.87
CA TYR A 1166 -27.01 15.28 -20.69
C TYR A 1166 -27.14 16.71 -20.18
N SER A 1167 -26.15 17.16 -19.42
CA SER A 1167 -26.08 18.52 -18.89
C SER A 1167 -25.13 19.37 -19.71
N LEU A 1168 -24.32 18.79 -20.59
CA LEU A 1168 -23.37 19.52 -21.42
C LEU A 1168 -23.98 19.93 -22.76
N HIS A 1169 -24.12 21.25 -23.00
CA HIS A 1169 -24.56 21.82 -24.26
C HIS A 1169 -23.49 22.75 -24.81
N THR A 1170 -23.21 22.67 -26.11
CA THR A 1170 -22.22 23.52 -26.76
C THR A 1170 -22.78 24.12 -28.04
N ARG A 1171 -22.37 25.35 -28.34
CA ARG A 1171 -22.67 26.01 -29.62
C ARG A 1171 -21.54 26.93 -30.02
N LYS A 1172 -21.58 27.34 -31.29
CA LYS A 1172 -20.75 28.45 -31.78
C LYS A 1172 -21.49 29.75 -31.54
N SER A 1173 -20.90 30.65 -30.75
CA SER A 1173 -21.49 31.96 -30.45
C SER A 1173 -21.60 32.84 -31.70
N SER A 1174 -22.35 33.94 -31.59
CA SER A 1174 -22.49 34.90 -32.68
C SER A 1174 -21.16 35.56 -33.10
N GLU A 1175 -20.18 35.60 -32.20
CA GLU A 1175 -18.82 36.10 -32.43
C GLU A 1175 -17.88 35.01 -32.99
N GLY A 1176 -18.35 33.77 -33.06
CA GLY A 1176 -17.62 32.64 -33.59
C GLY A 1176 -16.75 31.91 -32.56
N ASN A 1177 -16.94 32.17 -31.27
CA ASN A 1177 -16.26 31.49 -30.16
C ASN A 1177 -17.06 30.26 -29.69
N LEU A 1178 -16.41 29.37 -28.93
CA LEU A 1178 -17.11 28.26 -28.27
C LEU A 1178 -17.92 28.82 -27.10
N GLU A 1179 -19.19 28.47 -27.02
CA GLU A 1179 -20.07 28.78 -25.90
C GLU A 1179 -20.58 27.46 -25.31
N VAL A 1180 -20.54 27.37 -23.98
CA VAL A 1180 -20.86 26.15 -23.24
C VAL A 1180 -21.90 26.47 -22.16
N LEU A 1181 -22.94 25.66 -22.09
CA LEU A 1181 -23.87 25.64 -20.97
C LEU A 1181 -23.77 24.28 -20.31
N MET A 1182 -23.50 24.27 -19.01
CA MET A 1182 -23.46 23.03 -18.25
C MET A 1182 -23.92 23.21 -16.82
N ALA A 1183 -24.25 22.10 -16.18
CA ALA A 1183 -24.50 22.08 -14.74
C ALA A 1183 -23.90 20.84 -14.09
N THR A 1184 -23.45 21.01 -12.86
CA THR A 1184 -23.01 19.96 -11.95
C THR A 1184 -24.11 19.69 -10.91
N THR A 1185 -23.86 18.80 -9.97
CA THR A 1185 -24.75 18.60 -8.82
C THR A 1185 -24.95 19.85 -7.97
N ARG A 1186 -24.07 20.86 -8.02
CA ARG A 1186 -24.06 22.01 -7.08
C ARG A 1186 -24.01 23.39 -7.75
N ALA A 1187 -23.67 23.45 -9.04
CA ALA A 1187 -23.47 24.71 -9.75
C ALA A 1187 -23.97 24.64 -11.20
N MET A 1188 -24.34 25.81 -11.72
CA MET A 1188 -24.78 26.10 -13.07
C MET A 1188 -23.74 26.99 -13.72
N TYR A 1189 -23.32 26.67 -14.94
CA TYR A 1189 -22.27 27.38 -15.67
C TYR A 1189 -22.75 27.79 -17.06
N TRP A 1190 -22.49 29.05 -17.41
CA TRP A 1190 -22.67 29.58 -18.77
C TRP A 1190 -21.38 30.30 -19.20
N LEU A 1191 -20.61 29.64 -20.07
CA LEU A 1191 -19.24 29.99 -20.41
C LEU A 1191 -19.14 30.44 -21.87
N GLY A 1192 -18.21 31.35 -22.17
CA GLY A 1192 -17.96 31.82 -23.55
C GLY A 1192 -19.09 32.67 -24.16
N ARG A 1193 -19.97 33.22 -23.32
CA ARG A 1193 -21.06 34.13 -23.72
C ARG A 1193 -20.51 35.40 -24.37
N ALA A 1194 -21.17 35.87 -25.42
CA ALA A 1194 -20.91 37.18 -26.01
C ALA A 1194 -21.71 38.27 -25.27
N GLU A 1195 -21.07 39.42 -25.04
CA GLU A 1195 -21.68 40.61 -24.42
C GLU A 1195 -22.95 41.10 -25.13
#